data_AF-A0A1V5YY00-F1
#
_entry.id   AF-A0A1V5YY00-F1
#
_cell.length_a   1.000
_cell.length_b   1.000
_cell.length_c   1.000
_cell.angle_alpha   90.00
_cell.angle_beta   90.00
_cell.angle_gamma   90.00
#
_symmetry.space_group_name_H-M   'P 1'
#
loop_
_entity.id
_entity.type
_entity.pdbx_description
1 polymer ?
#
loop_
_entity_poly.entity_id
_entity_poly.type
_entity_poly.pdbx_seq_one_letter_code
_entity_poly.pdbx_strand_id
1 'polypeptide(L)'
;MIELTINGNSVHAEEGETLLKCALRHGIEIPHLCNHPSLPPYGACRICMVEVEGMRGFPTSCTTPAASGMVVRTDTPALQELRRNILGLMMLEHPSACLLCGRRDLCDEFRPQAEKVGRTTGCHTCNNKEVCEVRSLSEELGFSELPVPPLYHHRPIERSDPFIDRDLNLCILCGRCVRVCKHQHGTSIIEFVGRSSISRIGEAFGRTLLEADCRFCGSCVDVCPTGSLADRYAKWFGKAESTAETTCLFCDEGCALSLGIQQGKVVHAQAVDPDKPLCVLGRFAVAPFMNGFDRLSVPQLRVEDSLREVSWDEALAGAGEKLLPWKGETFALVFDSALPLEDKFYLKAFTEQVMQSPHALEAVPDSKGKAKVVLPHGVKAVLSLGSFIDPAEAEGLELLILQDVYPGALIEKASVVFPAAMFTEVAGTTVDASGTARPLFAATVPPGKARSDRQIVMDLAGAMHETVLSDLEEKLAASLKATGDPVLQCIRKTVPPAAADPSLRRDWFRGRYLPGLIGGLRSLEDGSSFEEKPAPLPSDNRDPAAPPQLFQIIRKREVAPNNHEIVFYAPSVAKKAQAGQFVIVMADEKSERVPYTLCDWDAEAGTITLVVQEKGRSSRKLALMQAGECAAHIVGPLGTPLDIQNFGTVALLGGCYGIGAHIANAKALKEAGNEVLIIMEARSHYLHYYLEELAAVADELIVTTIDGSNGIKGHAIDALLRRMQSGARIDRAITVGCPFMMMVASKETKETGLPMFAALNPIMLDGTGMCGACRVTVQGETKFACVDGPFFDAHQIDWDELKDRRNAYTDAELNSLLTTEPVAHAHHAHSGGCGCGRS
;
A
#
# COMPACT_ATOMS: atom_id res chain seq x y z
N MET A 1 -36.21 3.36 31.56
CA MET A 1 -34.75 3.49 31.80
C MET A 1 -34.39 2.56 32.93
N ILE A 2 -33.35 1.77 32.74
CA ILE A 2 -32.88 0.75 33.68
C ILE A 2 -31.64 1.31 34.38
N GLU A 3 -31.67 1.46 35.70
CA GLU A 3 -30.50 1.95 36.46
C GLU A 3 -29.57 0.80 36.84
N LEU A 4 -28.27 0.98 36.59
CA LEU A 4 -27.21 0.04 36.94
C LEU A 4 -25.93 0.79 37.31
N THR A 5 -25.00 0.11 37.97
CA THR A 5 -23.70 0.67 38.35
C THR A 5 -22.59 0.01 37.55
N ILE A 6 -21.73 0.80 36.89
CA ILE A 6 -20.54 0.29 36.18
C ILE A 6 -19.30 1.01 36.75
N ASN A 7 -18.35 0.25 37.30
CA ASN A 7 -17.14 0.78 37.97
C ASN A 7 -17.45 1.83 39.06
N GLY A 8 -18.58 1.70 39.75
CA GLY A 8 -19.03 2.66 40.77
C GLY A 8 -19.81 3.87 40.22
N ASN A 9 -19.89 4.05 38.89
CA ASN A 9 -20.70 5.09 38.26
C ASN A 9 -22.14 4.60 38.07
N SER A 10 -23.13 5.35 38.57
CA SER A 10 -24.53 5.09 38.23
C SER A 10 -24.81 5.54 36.79
N VAL A 11 -25.35 4.63 35.98
CA VAL A 11 -25.66 4.84 34.56
C VAL A 11 -27.07 4.33 34.26
N HIS A 12 -27.66 4.81 33.17
CA HIS A 12 -29.01 4.44 32.77
C HIS A 12 -29.01 3.76 31.41
N ALA A 13 -29.46 2.50 31.33
CA ALA A 13 -29.63 1.78 30.08
C ALA A 13 -31.03 1.97 29.47
N GLU A 14 -31.07 1.93 28.15
CA GLU A 14 -32.31 1.77 27.39
C GLU A 14 -32.82 0.32 27.47
N GLU A 15 -34.12 0.12 27.20
CA GLU A 15 -34.70 -1.23 27.23
C GLU A 15 -34.09 -2.12 26.14
N GLY A 16 -33.58 -3.29 26.52
CA GLY A 16 -32.90 -4.21 25.62
C GLY A 16 -31.46 -3.83 25.26
N GLU A 17 -30.93 -2.72 25.79
CA GLU A 17 -29.55 -2.31 25.58
C GLU A 17 -28.57 -3.29 26.26
N THR A 18 -27.50 -3.68 25.58
CA THR A 18 -26.45 -4.53 26.15
C THR A 18 -25.55 -3.73 27.08
N LEU A 19 -24.90 -4.39 28.05
CA LEU A 19 -23.93 -3.74 28.93
C LEU A 19 -22.83 -2.97 28.18
N LEU A 20 -22.32 -3.50 27.06
CA LEU A 20 -21.30 -2.82 26.25
C LEU A 20 -21.81 -1.50 25.65
N LYS A 21 -22.98 -1.52 24.99
CA LYS A 21 -23.58 -0.31 24.41
C LYS A 21 -23.86 0.75 25.48
N CYS A 22 -24.40 0.33 26.62
CA CYS A 22 -24.67 1.21 27.75
C CYS A 22 -23.36 1.84 28.28
N ALA A 23 -22.31 1.04 28.46
CA ALA A 23 -21.00 1.51 28.91
C ALA A 23 -20.41 2.55 27.94
N LEU A 24 -20.32 2.22 26.65
CA LEU A 24 -19.76 3.11 25.63
C LEU A 24 -20.52 4.44 25.52
N ARG A 25 -21.86 4.41 25.62
CA ARG A 25 -22.69 5.63 25.59
C ARG A 25 -22.43 6.56 26.77
N HIS A 26 -21.94 6.04 27.89
CA HIS A 26 -21.53 6.82 29.07
C HIS A 26 -20.02 7.06 29.14
N GLY A 27 -19.28 6.81 28.05
CA GLY A 27 -17.83 7.01 28.00
C GLY A 27 -17.03 6.01 28.86
N ILE A 28 -17.62 4.87 29.21
CA ILE A 28 -16.94 3.79 29.91
C ILE A 28 -16.43 2.78 28.88
N GLU A 29 -15.13 2.76 28.68
CA GLU A 29 -14.49 1.83 27.75
C GLU A 29 -14.48 0.40 28.29
N ILE A 30 -14.87 -0.54 27.42
CA ILE A 30 -14.74 -1.97 27.65
C ILE A 30 -14.04 -2.57 26.43
N PRO A 31 -12.85 -3.18 26.58
CA PRO A 31 -12.12 -3.77 25.47
C PRO A 31 -12.96 -4.73 24.62
N HIS A 32 -12.89 -4.63 23.29
CA HIS A 32 -13.62 -5.52 22.39
C HIS A 32 -13.00 -5.58 20.99
N LEU A 33 -13.00 -6.76 20.35
CA LEU A 33 -12.44 -6.95 18.99
C LEU A 33 -13.45 -7.47 17.97
N CYS A 34 -14.44 -8.28 18.38
CA CYS A 34 -15.46 -8.76 17.46
C CYS A 34 -16.70 -7.87 17.43
N ASN A 35 -16.97 -7.09 18.47
CA ASN A 35 -18.14 -6.21 18.45
C ASN A 35 -17.90 -5.02 17.48
N HIS A 36 -18.93 -4.58 16.77
CA HIS A 36 -18.89 -3.38 15.92
C HIS A 36 -20.25 -2.66 16.03
N PRO A 37 -20.30 -1.32 16.12
CA PRO A 37 -21.55 -0.58 16.37
C PRO A 37 -22.67 -0.89 15.37
N SER A 38 -22.33 -1.00 14.09
CA SER A 38 -23.30 -1.26 13.01
C SER A 38 -23.67 -2.74 12.82
N LEU A 39 -23.16 -3.65 13.67
CA LEU A 39 -23.39 -5.10 13.53
C LEU A 39 -24.11 -5.69 14.75
N PRO A 40 -24.86 -6.80 14.58
CA PRO A 40 -25.44 -7.51 15.71
C PRO A 40 -24.38 -8.00 16.71
N PRO A 41 -24.71 -8.06 18.01
CA PRO A 41 -23.88 -8.71 19.03
C PRO A 41 -23.40 -10.11 18.63
N TYR A 42 -22.18 -10.47 19.02
CA TYR A 42 -21.57 -11.76 18.62
C TYR A 42 -20.92 -12.54 19.76
N GLY A 43 -20.13 -11.88 20.63
CA GLY A 43 -19.54 -12.53 21.80
C GLY A 43 -18.45 -13.56 21.52
N ALA A 44 -17.94 -13.69 20.29
CA ALA A 44 -16.95 -14.72 19.95
C ALA A 44 -15.55 -14.43 20.53
N CYS A 45 -15.07 -13.18 20.49
CA CYS A 45 -13.71 -12.86 20.93
C CYS A 45 -13.50 -12.90 22.45
N ARG A 46 -14.57 -12.82 23.25
CA ARG A 46 -14.53 -12.80 24.73
C ARG A 46 -13.68 -11.69 25.39
N ILE A 47 -13.06 -10.77 24.65
CA ILE A 47 -12.32 -9.64 25.23
C ILE A 47 -13.22 -8.72 26.09
N CYS A 48 -14.49 -8.58 25.71
CA CYS A 48 -15.48 -7.73 26.38
C CYS A 48 -16.07 -8.33 27.68
N MET A 49 -15.47 -9.37 28.23
CA MET A 49 -15.93 -9.97 29.47
C MET A 49 -15.86 -8.96 30.63
N VAL A 50 -16.86 -9.02 31.50
CA VAL A 50 -17.01 -8.18 32.69
C VAL A 50 -17.40 -9.05 33.88
N GLU A 51 -17.16 -8.54 35.08
CA GLU A 51 -17.60 -9.17 36.32
C GLU A 51 -18.88 -8.49 36.77
N VAL A 52 -19.91 -9.27 37.09
CA VAL A 52 -21.19 -8.72 37.56
C VAL A 52 -21.54 -9.36 38.89
N GLU A 53 -21.81 -8.53 39.89
CA GLU A 53 -22.12 -8.99 41.24
C GLU A 53 -23.34 -9.91 41.24
N GLY A 54 -23.23 -11.05 41.94
CA GLY A 54 -24.26 -12.08 41.98
C GLY A 54 -24.33 -12.99 40.75
N MET A 55 -23.56 -12.74 39.68
CA MET A 55 -23.45 -13.65 38.53
C MET A 55 -22.20 -14.52 38.62
N ARG A 56 -22.35 -15.82 38.31
CA ARG A 56 -21.22 -16.76 38.27
C ARG A 56 -20.42 -16.56 36.98
N GLY A 57 -19.10 -16.40 37.12
CA GLY A 57 -18.18 -16.27 36.00
C GLY A 57 -18.18 -14.86 35.40
N PHE A 58 -17.56 -14.72 34.21
CA PHE A 58 -17.41 -13.43 33.53
C PHE A 58 -18.25 -13.40 32.25
N PRO A 59 -19.50 -12.89 32.31
CA PRO A 59 -20.33 -12.77 31.11
C PRO A 59 -19.75 -11.74 30.11
N THR A 60 -20.09 -11.89 28.83
CA THR A 60 -19.71 -10.95 27.77
C THR A 60 -20.61 -9.72 27.76
N SER A 61 -20.03 -8.53 27.95
CA SER A 61 -20.82 -7.29 27.99
C SER A 61 -21.56 -6.99 26.69
N CYS A 62 -21.05 -7.47 25.55
CA CYS A 62 -21.67 -7.21 24.25
C CYS A 62 -22.96 -7.99 24.00
N THR A 63 -23.22 -9.07 24.74
CA THR A 63 -24.44 -9.89 24.57
C THR A 63 -25.35 -9.86 25.79
N THR A 64 -24.83 -9.50 26.96
CA THR A 64 -25.62 -9.43 28.19
C THR A 64 -26.49 -8.18 28.21
N PRO A 65 -27.83 -8.30 28.28
CA PRO A 65 -28.72 -7.16 28.46
C PRO A 65 -28.49 -6.47 29.81
N ALA A 66 -28.57 -5.15 29.84
CA ALA A 66 -28.55 -4.38 31.08
C ALA A 66 -29.84 -4.63 31.87
N ALA A 67 -29.71 -4.93 33.17
CA ALA A 67 -30.85 -5.09 34.07
C ALA A 67 -30.71 -4.19 35.31
N SER A 68 -31.84 -3.89 35.93
CA SER A 68 -31.91 -2.94 37.04
C SER A 68 -31.13 -3.46 38.24
N GLY A 69 -30.32 -2.62 38.84
CA GLY A 69 -29.52 -2.96 40.02
C GLY A 69 -28.29 -3.82 39.73
N MET A 70 -27.92 -4.06 38.47
CA MET A 70 -26.65 -4.70 38.15
C MET A 70 -25.47 -3.86 38.65
N VAL A 71 -24.49 -4.50 39.27
CA VAL A 71 -23.21 -3.89 39.65
C VAL A 71 -22.11 -4.56 38.83
N VAL A 72 -21.56 -3.82 37.87
CA VAL A 72 -20.60 -4.31 36.88
C VAL A 72 -19.21 -3.74 37.17
N ARG A 73 -18.19 -4.60 37.15
CA ARG A 73 -16.78 -4.24 37.22
C ARG A 73 -16.11 -4.67 35.93
N THR A 74 -15.34 -3.76 35.34
CA THR A 74 -14.75 -3.95 34.00
C THR A 74 -13.24 -4.16 34.03
N ASP A 75 -12.60 -3.93 35.18
CA ASP A 75 -11.13 -3.87 35.32
C ASP A 75 -10.61 -4.56 36.59
N THR A 76 -11.10 -5.75 36.91
CA THR A 76 -10.58 -6.53 38.05
C THR A 76 -9.30 -7.27 37.65
N PRO A 77 -8.37 -7.56 38.60
CA PRO A 77 -7.13 -8.28 38.28
C PRO A 77 -7.37 -9.63 37.57
N ALA A 78 -8.41 -10.35 37.98
CA ALA A 78 -8.80 -11.61 37.34
C ALA A 78 -9.30 -11.41 35.89
N LEU A 79 -10.04 -10.33 35.61
CA LEU A 79 -10.44 -9.98 34.24
C LEU A 79 -9.23 -9.62 33.37
N GLN A 80 -8.28 -8.86 33.91
CA GLN A 80 -7.07 -8.46 33.18
C GLN A 80 -6.20 -9.66 32.81
N GLU A 81 -6.00 -10.60 33.74
CA GLU A 81 -5.32 -11.87 33.46
C GLU A 81 -6.06 -12.71 32.41
N LEU A 82 -7.39 -12.83 32.54
CA LEU A 82 -8.19 -13.58 31.59
C LEU A 82 -8.14 -12.98 30.18
N ARG A 83 -8.20 -11.65 30.05
CA ARG A 83 -8.05 -10.94 28.77
C ARG A 83 -6.66 -11.15 28.15
N ARG A 84 -5.59 -11.05 28.95
CA ARG A 84 -4.22 -11.36 28.49
C ARG A 84 -4.10 -12.79 27.97
N ASN A 85 -4.68 -13.76 28.67
CA ASN A 85 -4.66 -15.16 28.25
C ASN A 85 -5.45 -15.38 26.95
N ILE A 86 -6.61 -14.75 26.80
CA ILE A 86 -7.41 -14.84 25.57
C ILE A 86 -6.68 -14.19 24.40
N LEU A 87 -6.09 -13.00 24.60
CA LEU A 87 -5.27 -12.35 23.58
C LEU A 87 -4.07 -13.25 23.21
N GLY A 88 -3.41 -13.85 24.20
CA GLY A 88 -2.34 -14.81 23.99
C GLY A 88 -2.74 -15.97 23.08
N LEU A 89 -3.91 -16.56 23.31
CA LEU A 89 -4.46 -17.62 22.46
C LEU A 89 -4.75 -17.14 21.03
N MET A 90 -5.30 -15.92 20.86
CA MET A 90 -5.51 -15.33 19.53
C MET A 90 -4.20 -15.09 18.78
N MET A 91 -3.14 -14.74 19.52
CA MET A 91 -1.83 -14.37 18.96
C MET A 91 -0.94 -15.57 18.63
N LEU A 92 -1.34 -16.80 18.99
CA LEU A 92 -0.60 -18.02 18.66
C LEU A 92 -0.43 -18.22 17.16
N GLU A 93 -1.47 -17.89 16.40
CA GLU A 93 -1.50 -18.12 14.95
C GLU A 93 -1.28 -16.83 14.14
N HIS A 94 -1.17 -15.69 14.83
CA HIS A 94 -0.92 -14.38 14.26
C HIS A 94 0.60 -14.08 14.28
N PRO A 95 1.18 -13.44 13.25
CA PRO A 95 2.52 -12.84 13.25
C PRO A 95 2.72 -11.75 14.33
N SER A 96 2.77 -12.15 15.59
CA SER A 96 2.60 -11.31 16.77
C SER A 96 3.90 -11.02 17.53
N ALA A 97 5.06 -11.49 17.05
CA ALA A 97 6.34 -11.31 17.75
C ALA A 97 6.67 -9.85 18.11
N CYS A 98 6.25 -8.88 17.28
CA CYS A 98 6.42 -7.45 17.59
C CYS A 98 5.61 -7.03 18.84
N LEU A 99 4.48 -7.69 19.11
CA LEU A 99 3.65 -7.48 20.30
C LEU A 99 4.30 -8.01 21.59
N LEU A 100 5.41 -8.74 21.50
CA LEU A 100 6.14 -9.31 22.65
C LEU A 100 7.53 -8.68 22.82
N CYS A 101 7.96 -7.87 21.84
CA CYS A 101 9.31 -7.34 21.76
C CYS A 101 9.54 -6.23 22.79
N GLY A 102 10.59 -6.37 23.62
CA GLY A 102 11.00 -5.33 24.57
C GLY A 102 11.65 -4.10 23.94
N ARG A 103 12.00 -4.15 22.65
CA ARG A 103 12.57 -3.03 21.88
C ARG A 103 11.56 -2.39 20.92
N ARG A 104 10.25 -2.56 21.16
CA ARG A 104 9.20 -2.03 20.28
C ARG A 104 9.28 -0.51 20.15
N ASP A 105 9.40 0.20 21.26
CA ASP A 105 9.41 1.67 21.26
C ASP A 105 10.58 2.23 20.43
N LEU A 106 11.78 1.66 20.61
CA LEU A 106 12.95 1.99 19.80
C LEU A 106 12.74 1.63 18.31
N CYS A 107 12.05 0.52 18.03
CA CYS A 107 11.70 0.14 16.66
C CYS A 107 10.70 1.14 16.04
N ASP A 108 9.77 1.69 16.81
CA ASP A 108 8.82 2.70 16.33
C ASP A 108 9.49 4.05 16.09
N GLU A 109 10.47 4.43 16.92
CA GLU A 109 11.29 5.61 16.69
C GLU A 109 12.13 5.49 15.41
N PHE A 110 12.76 4.32 15.20
CA PHE A 110 13.60 4.09 14.02
C PHE A 110 12.80 3.78 12.74
N ARG A 111 11.60 3.23 12.89
CA ARG A 111 10.69 2.80 11.80
C ARG A 111 9.27 3.22 12.11
N PRO A 112 8.96 4.53 12.02
CA PRO A 112 7.64 5.04 12.39
C PRO A 112 6.54 4.46 11.49
N GLN A 113 6.80 4.37 10.18
CA GLN A 113 5.85 3.86 9.19
C GLN A 113 6.04 2.36 8.94
N ALA A 114 5.00 1.72 8.39
CA ALA A 114 5.08 0.33 7.96
C ALA A 114 5.97 0.19 6.69
N GLU A 115 6.89 -0.75 6.71
CA GLU A 115 7.70 -1.13 5.55
C GLU A 115 6.89 -2.02 4.59
N LYS A 116 7.04 -1.74 3.30
CA LYS A 116 6.42 -2.49 2.21
C LYS A 116 7.04 -3.87 2.10
N VAL A 117 6.22 -4.91 1.97
CA VAL A 117 6.68 -6.28 1.78
C VAL A 117 5.67 -7.13 1.01
N GLY A 118 6.15 -8.24 0.47
CA GLY A 118 5.30 -9.29 -0.08
C GLY A 118 4.26 -9.80 0.92
N ARG A 119 4.65 -10.12 2.15
CA ARG A 119 3.84 -10.74 3.20
C ARG A 119 4.08 -10.08 4.53
N THR A 120 3.02 -9.80 5.27
CA THR A 120 3.17 -9.24 6.61
C THR A 120 3.78 -10.29 7.53
N THR A 121 4.89 -9.95 8.16
CA THR A 121 5.63 -10.84 9.06
C THR A 121 5.72 -10.28 10.49
N GLY A 122 5.07 -9.14 10.73
CA GLY A 122 4.99 -8.44 12.01
C GLY A 122 4.54 -6.98 11.83
N CYS A 123 4.36 -6.26 12.94
CA CYS A 123 3.75 -4.92 12.95
C CYS A 123 4.49 -3.88 12.07
N HIS A 124 5.82 -3.89 12.03
CA HIS A 124 6.58 -2.96 11.19
C HIS A 124 6.42 -3.22 9.68
N THR A 125 5.82 -4.34 9.29
CA THR A 125 5.48 -4.67 7.89
C THR A 125 3.97 -4.73 7.65
N CYS A 126 3.17 -4.42 8.67
CA CYS A 126 1.73 -4.54 8.63
C CYS A 126 1.10 -3.22 8.19
N ASN A 127 0.23 -3.26 7.19
CA ASN A 127 -0.49 -2.09 6.70
C ASN A 127 -1.38 -1.42 7.76
N ASN A 128 -1.88 -2.17 8.74
CA ASN A 128 -2.71 -1.64 9.80
C ASN A 128 -1.92 -1.18 11.04
N LYS A 129 -0.59 -1.09 10.98
CA LYS A 129 0.28 -0.77 12.14
C LYS A 129 -0.25 0.34 13.05
N GLU A 130 -0.79 1.41 12.46
CA GLU A 130 -1.22 2.64 13.14
C GLU A 130 -2.70 2.64 13.58
N VAL A 131 -3.50 1.70 13.08
CA VAL A 131 -4.96 1.62 13.31
C VAL A 131 -5.41 0.24 13.81
N CYS A 132 -4.48 -0.66 14.14
CA CYS A 132 -4.77 -2.03 14.53
C CYS A 132 -5.32 -2.09 15.96
N GLU A 133 -6.59 -2.47 16.11
CA GLU A 133 -7.24 -2.63 17.42
C GLU A 133 -6.57 -3.70 18.29
N VAL A 134 -6.04 -4.77 17.67
CA VAL A 134 -5.29 -5.82 18.39
C VAL A 134 -4.00 -5.29 18.98
N ARG A 135 -3.33 -4.37 18.27
CA ARG A 135 -2.10 -3.75 18.75
C ARG A 135 -2.38 -2.83 19.93
N SER A 136 -3.36 -1.94 19.82
CA SER A 136 -3.75 -1.05 20.93
C SER A 136 -4.13 -1.86 22.16
N LEU A 137 -4.95 -2.90 21.99
CA LEU A 137 -5.32 -3.81 23.06
C LEU A 137 -4.11 -4.52 23.70
N SER A 138 -3.14 -4.94 22.88
CA SER A 138 -1.90 -5.56 23.37
C SER A 138 -1.10 -4.60 24.25
N GLU A 139 -1.09 -3.31 23.93
CA GLU A 139 -0.40 -2.28 24.71
C GLU A 139 -1.15 -1.99 26.01
N GLU A 140 -2.48 -1.78 25.93
CA GLU A 140 -3.35 -1.57 27.09
C GLU A 140 -3.26 -2.71 28.13
N LEU A 141 -3.19 -3.96 27.67
CA LEU A 141 -3.09 -5.13 28.53
C LEU A 141 -1.67 -5.45 29.02
N GLY A 142 -0.63 -4.72 28.56
CA GLY A 142 0.76 -5.03 28.90
C GLY A 142 1.21 -6.43 28.40
N PHE A 143 0.72 -6.84 27.24
CA PHE A 143 0.98 -8.15 26.66
C PHE A 143 2.47 -8.31 26.29
N SER A 144 3.14 -9.31 26.85
CA SER A 144 4.60 -9.49 26.76
C SER A 144 5.06 -10.95 26.63
N GLU A 145 4.12 -11.89 26.73
CA GLU A 145 4.40 -13.32 26.63
C GLU A 145 3.24 -14.08 25.98
N LEU A 146 3.58 -15.20 25.33
CA LEU A 146 2.61 -16.17 24.83
C LEU A 146 2.51 -17.34 25.82
N PRO A 147 1.30 -17.90 26.01
CA PRO A 147 1.11 -19.02 26.93
C PRO A 147 1.75 -20.33 26.42
N VAL A 148 1.92 -20.47 25.09
CA VAL A 148 2.60 -21.59 24.43
C VAL A 148 3.31 -21.07 23.17
N PRO A 149 4.25 -21.82 22.58
CA PRO A 149 4.90 -21.43 21.33
C PRO A 149 3.88 -21.17 20.20
N PRO A 150 4.09 -20.13 19.37
CA PRO A 150 3.20 -19.81 18.25
C PRO A 150 3.30 -20.85 17.12
N LEU A 151 2.25 -20.93 16.32
CA LEU A 151 2.12 -21.79 15.14
C LEU A 151 1.75 -20.93 13.93
N TYR A 152 2.62 -20.86 12.94
CA TYR A 152 2.32 -20.10 11.71
C TYR A 152 1.60 -20.98 10.68
N HIS A 153 0.48 -20.50 10.12
CA HIS A 153 -0.32 -21.29 9.18
C HIS A 153 0.29 -21.44 7.79
N HIS A 154 1.30 -20.64 7.44
CA HIS A 154 1.87 -20.59 6.09
C HIS A 154 0.80 -20.39 5.00
N ARG A 155 -0.28 -19.64 5.29
CA ARG A 155 -1.32 -19.39 4.29
C ARG A 155 -0.76 -18.51 3.18
N PRO A 156 -1.02 -18.86 1.90
CA PRO A 156 -0.70 -17.96 0.81
C PRO A 156 -1.51 -16.67 0.96
N ILE A 157 -0.94 -15.57 0.47
CA ILE A 157 -1.68 -14.30 0.39
C ILE A 157 -2.57 -14.37 -0.83
N GLU A 158 -3.85 -14.10 -0.65
CA GLU A 158 -4.82 -14.09 -1.74
C GLU A 158 -4.77 -12.70 -2.41
N ARG A 159 -4.32 -12.67 -3.67
CA ARG A 159 -4.10 -11.46 -4.48
C ARG A 159 -4.70 -11.54 -5.88
N SER A 160 -5.40 -12.62 -6.18
CA SER A 160 -6.10 -12.84 -7.45
C SER A 160 -7.20 -11.80 -7.68
N ASP A 161 -7.76 -11.26 -6.60
CA ASP A 161 -8.80 -10.24 -6.69
C ASP A 161 -8.21 -8.85 -7.01
N PRO A 162 -8.94 -7.98 -7.73
CA PRO A 162 -8.40 -6.73 -8.27
C PRO A 162 -8.11 -5.63 -7.25
N PHE A 163 -8.91 -5.53 -6.18
CA PHE A 163 -8.88 -4.36 -5.27
C PHE A 163 -8.48 -4.68 -3.83
N ILE A 164 -8.59 -5.94 -3.41
CA ILE A 164 -8.40 -6.35 -2.02
C ILE A 164 -7.27 -7.38 -1.96
N ASP A 165 -6.27 -7.12 -1.12
CA ASP A 165 -5.30 -8.13 -0.71
C ASP A 165 -5.79 -8.79 0.59
N ARG A 166 -5.68 -10.12 0.67
CA ARG A 166 -6.06 -10.87 1.88
C ARG A 166 -4.89 -11.66 2.43
N ASP A 167 -4.43 -11.28 3.61
CA ASP A 167 -3.44 -12.03 4.38
C ASP A 167 -4.15 -12.69 5.58
N LEU A 168 -4.59 -13.93 5.37
CA LEU A 168 -5.32 -14.70 6.38
C LEU A 168 -4.42 -15.20 7.53
N ASN A 169 -3.11 -14.92 7.49
CA ASN A 169 -2.24 -15.12 8.65
C ASN A 169 -2.44 -14.02 9.70
N LEU A 170 -3.00 -12.86 9.33
CA LEU A 170 -3.32 -11.76 10.26
C LEU A 170 -4.73 -11.87 10.84
N CYS A 171 -5.55 -12.81 10.36
CA CYS A 171 -6.94 -12.92 10.76
C CYS A 171 -7.08 -13.50 12.18
N ILE A 172 -7.80 -12.80 13.05
CA ILE A 172 -8.17 -13.28 14.40
C ILE A 172 -9.55 -13.95 14.46
N LEU A 173 -10.13 -14.29 13.30
CA LEU A 173 -11.46 -14.94 13.19
C LEU A 173 -12.60 -14.22 13.93
N CYS A 174 -12.56 -12.88 14.00
CA CYS A 174 -13.57 -12.08 14.70
C CYS A 174 -14.95 -12.08 14.03
N GLY A 175 -15.04 -12.50 12.77
CA GLY A 175 -16.28 -12.58 11.98
C GLY A 175 -16.94 -11.23 11.69
N ARG A 176 -16.26 -10.09 11.87
CA ARG A 176 -16.82 -8.77 11.49
C ARG A 176 -17.07 -8.69 9.99
N CYS A 177 -16.10 -9.11 9.18
CA CYS A 177 -16.18 -9.15 7.73
C CYS A 177 -17.34 -10.04 7.21
N VAL A 178 -17.51 -11.23 7.80
CA VAL A 178 -18.63 -12.14 7.50
C VAL A 178 -19.97 -11.49 7.84
N ARG A 179 -20.08 -10.92 9.05
CA ARG A 179 -21.34 -10.30 9.51
C ARG A 179 -21.71 -9.05 8.74
N VAL A 180 -20.76 -8.21 8.33
CA VAL A 180 -21.07 -7.05 7.48
C VAL A 180 -21.56 -7.50 6.10
N CYS A 181 -20.90 -8.48 5.50
CA CYS A 181 -21.29 -9.03 4.19
C CYS A 181 -22.69 -9.65 4.23
N LYS A 182 -23.04 -10.33 5.33
CA LYS A 182 -24.33 -10.99 5.53
C LYS A 182 -25.45 -10.05 5.98
N HIS A 183 -25.26 -9.35 7.10
CA HIS A 183 -26.33 -8.61 7.77
C HIS A 183 -26.54 -7.21 7.20
N GLN A 184 -25.47 -6.54 6.76
CA GLN A 184 -25.57 -5.19 6.21
C GLN A 184 -25.85 -5.23 4.70
N HIS A 185 -25.16 -6.12 3.97
CA HIS A 185 -25.23 -6.16 2.50
C HIS A 185 -26.04 -7.32 1.91
N GLY A 186 -26.44 -8.31 2.71
CA GLY A 186 -27.32 -9.40 2.27
C GLY A 186 -26.71 -10.35 1.23
N THR A 187 -25.37 -10.42 1.11
CA THR A 187 -24.69 -11.21 0.05
C THR A 187 -24.06 -12.49 0.56
N SER A 188 -23.42 -12.46 1.74
CA SER A 188 -22.73 -13.61 2.36
C SER A 188 -21.64 -14.27 1.46
N ILE A 189 -20.87 -13.44 0.73
CA ILE A 189 -19.77 -13.89 -0.14
C ILE A 189 -18.64 -14.57 0.66
N ILE A 190 -18.31 -14.00 1.82
CA ILE A 190 -17.29 -14.50 2.73
C ILE A 190 -17.94 -15.10 3.98
N GLU A 191 -17.45 -16.25 4.40
CA GLU A 191 -17.98 -17.03 5.53
C GLU A 191 -16.83 -17.72 6.29
N PHE A 192 -17.15 -18.36 7.42
CA PHE A 192 -16.22 -19.26 8.08
C PHE A 192 -16.12 -20.58 7.30
N VAL A 193 -14.90 -20.92 6.89
CA VAL A 193 -14.58 -22.17 6.18
C VAL A 193 -13.70 -23.03 7.07
N GLY A 194 -14.04 -24.32 7.18
CA GLY A 194 -13.32 -25.28 8.03
C GLY A 194 -13.80 -25.29 9.48
N ARG A 195 -13.05 -25.97 10.35
CA ARG A 195 -13.32 -26.07 11.80
C ARG A 195 -12.03 -26.19 12.59
N SER A 196 -12.04 -25.76 13.85
CA SER A 196 -10.86 -25.80 14.74
C SER A 196 -9.66 -25.04 14.13
N SER A 197 -8.43 -25.53 14.26
CA SER A 197 -7.20 -24.85 13.80
C SER A 197 -7.16 -24.54 12.30
N ILE A 198 -7.88 -25.28 11.46
CA ILE A 198 -7.93 -24.99 10.01
C ILE A 198 -9.00 -23.97 9.64
N SER A 199 -9.71 -23.39 10.61
CA SER A 199 -10.75 -22.39 10.36
C SER A 199 -10.14 -21.14 9.74
N ARG A 200 -10.78 -20.63 8.69
CA ARG A 200 -10.39 -19.39 8.01
C ARG A 200 -11.61 -18.64 7.52
N ILE A 201 -11.45 -17.36 7.25
CA ILE A 201 -12.42 -16.62 6.46
C ILE A 201 -12.18 -16.95 4.98
N GLY A 202 -13.24 -17.23 4.25
CA GLY A 202 -13.13 -17.49 2.82
C GLY A 202 -14.48 -17.73 2.15
N GLU A 203 -14.38 -18.02 0.87
CA GLU A 203 -15.48 -18.25 -0.04
C GLU A 203 -15.84 -19.74 -0.06
N ALA A 204 -17.09 -20.03 -0.42
CA ALA A 204 -17.51 -21.39 -0.68
C ALA A 204 -16.64 -22.02 -1.78
N PHE A 205 -16.21 -23.27 -1.55
CA PHE A 205 -15.39 -24.06 -2.48
C PHE A 205 -14.02 -23.47 -2.85
N GLY A 206 -13.52 -22.49 -2.09
CA GLY A 206 -12.17 -21.93 -2.33
C GLY A 206 -12.07 -21.07 -3.60
N ARG A 207 -13.20 -20.51 -4.05
CA ARG A 207 -13.26 -19.52 -5.12
C ARG A 207 -12.60 -18.20 -4.72
N THR A 208 -12.22 -17.40 -5.71
CA THR A 208 -11.85 -15.99 -5.52
C THR A 208 -13.08 -15.13 -5.21
N LEU A 209 -12.89 -13.89 -4.71
CA LEU A 209 -14.02 -12.97 -4.50
C LEU A 209 -14.73 -12.69 -5.82
N LEU A 210 -13.98 -12.55 -6.91
CA LEU A 210 -14.53 -12.32 -8.25
C LEU A 210 -15.42 -13.48 -8.72
N GLU A 211 -14.96 -14.73 -8.57
CA GLU A 211 -15.73 -15.95 -8.90
C GLU A 211 -16.93 -16.21 -7.98
N ALA A 212 -16.97 -15.52 -6.85
CA ALA A 212 -18.06 -15.55 -5.88
C ALA A 212 -19.01 -14.35 -6.04
N ASP A 213 -18.96 -13.62 -7.15
CA ASP A 213 -19.82 -12.47 -7.45
C ASP A 213 -19.71 -11.33 -6.40
N CYS A 214 -18.51 -11.12 -5.84
CA CYS A 214 -18.25 -10.00 -4.96
C CYS A 214 -18.42 -8.66 -5.69
N ARG A 215 -19.17 -7.74 -5.08
CA ARG A 215 -19.41 -6.39 -5.63
C ARG A 215 -18.28 -5.40 -5.33
N PHE A 216 -17.28 -5.81 -4.56
CA PHE A 216 -16.17 -4.96 -4.11
C PHE A 216 -16.63 -3.65 -3.44
N CYS A 217 -17.55 -3.73 -2.48
CA CYS A 217 -18.01 -2.56 -1.71
C CYS A 217 -17.00 -2.05 -0.67
N GLY A 218 -16.00 -2.86 -0.32
CA GLY A 218 -14.95 -2.49 0.64
C GLY A 218 -15.33 -2.57 2.12
N SER A 219 -16.60 -2.78 2.49
CA SER A 219 -17.01 -2.77 3.91
C SER A 219 -16.34 -3.83 4.78
N CYS A 220 -15.90 -4.96 4.19
CA CYS A 220 -15.13 -5.96 4.91
C CYS A 220 -13.71 -5.48 5.30
N VAL A 221 -13.13 -4.60 4.49
CA VAL A 221 -11.86 -3.91 4.78
C VAL A 221 -12.08 -2.91 5.92
N ASP A 222 -13.16 -2.14 5.87
CA ASP A 222 -13.45 -1.08 6.85
C ASP A 222 -13.65 -1.63 8.27
N VAL A 223 -14.28 -2.80 8.42
CA VAL A 223 -14.57 -3.37 9.74
C VAL A 223 -13.45 -4.29 10.27
N CYS A 224 -12.38 -4.52 9.51
CA CYS A 224 -11.34 -5.47 9.90
C CYS A 224 -10.47 -4.89 11.03
N PRO A 225 -10.42 -5.50 12.23
CA PRO A 225 -9.66 -4.98 13.37
C PRO A 225 -8.13 -5.20 13.25
N THR A 226 -7.70 -5.78 12.12
CA THR A 226 -6.32 -6.21 11.82
C THR A 226 -5.98 -5.82 10.38
N GLY A 227 -4.79 -6.13 9.90
CA GLY A 227 -4.42 -5.94 8.49
C GLY A 227 -4.89 -7.06 7.53
N SER A 228 -5.75 -7.99 7.97
CA SER A 228 -6.04 -9.22 7.20
C SER A 228 -6.75 -8.96 5.87
N LEU A 229 -7.61 -7.94 5.81
CA LEU A 229 -8.29 -7.50 4.59
C LEU A 229 -7.82 -6.07 4.33
N ALA A 230 -7.22 -5.82 3.17
CA ALA A 230 -6.58 -4.55 2.89
C ALA A 230 -6.96 -4.04 1.50
N ASP A 231 -7.30 -2.75 1.41
CA ASP A 231 -7.38 -2.05 0.13
C ASP A 231 -5.97 -2.02 -0.49
N ARG A 232 -5.82 -2.58 -1.70
CA ARG A 232 -4.54 -2.72 -2.37
C ARG A 232 -3.82 -1.39 -2.56
N TYR A 233 -4.58 -0.31 -2.83
CA TYR A 233 -4.06 1.03 -2.99
C TYR A 233 -3.75 1.64 -1.62
N ALA A 234 -4.74 1.68 -0.72
CA ALA A 234 -4.67 2.47 0.50
C ALA A 234 -3.73 1.90 1.57
N LYS A 235 -3.49 0.58 1.56
CA LYS A 235 -2.77 -0.13 2.64
C LYS A 235 -1.35 0.37 2.92
N TRP A 236 -0.75 1.12 2.01
CA TRP A 236 0.61 1.62 2.18
C TRP A 236 0.71 3.05 2.71
N PHE A 237 -0.42 3.74 2.84
CA PHE A 237 -0.50 5.11 3.33
C PHE A 237 -0.64 5.18 4.86
N GLY A 238 -1.07 4.09 5.51
CA GLY A 238 -1.26 4.05 6.96
C GLY A 238 -2.51 4.79 7.41
N LYS A 239 -2.45 5.46 8.57
CA LYS A 239 -3.54 6.26 9.11
C LYS A 239 -3.63 7.60 8.40
N ALA A 240 -4.82 7.96 7.95
CA ALA A 240 -5.07 9.28 7.39
C ALA A 240 -4.84 10.39 8.44
N GLU A 241 -4.25 11.51 8.03
CA GLU A 241 -4.00 12.69 8.86
C GLU A 241 -5.30 13.41 9.20
N SER A 242 -6.23 13.42 8.25
CA SER A 242 -7.54 14.02 8.40
C SER A 242 -8.57 13.29 7.53
N THR A 243 -9.84 13.59 7.78
CA THR A 243 -10.95 13.13 6.95
C THR A 243 -11.72 14.34 6.44
N ALA A 244 -12.26 14.24 5.22
CA ALA A 244 -13.15 15.24 4.65
C ALA A 244 -14.25 14.55 3.85
N GLU A 245 -15.43 15.19 3.81
CA GLU A 245 -16.56 14.68 3.04
C GLU A 245 -16.71 15.46 1.74
N THR A 246 -17.17 14.83 0.67
CA THR A 246 -17.48 15.48 -0.62
C THR A 246 -18.43 14.63 -1.46
N THR A 247 -18.81 15.09 -2.65
CA THR A 247 -19.68 14.35 -3.58
C THR A 247 -18.88 13.68 -4.69
N CYS A 248 -19.18 12.42 -4.99
CA CYS A 248 -18.61 11.68 -6.11
C CYS A 248 -19.15 12.20 -7.45
N LEU A 249 -18.28 12.46 -8.44
CA LEU A 249 -18.68 12.87 -9.80
C LEU A 249 -18.55 11.79 -10.87
N PHE A 250 -18.17 10.55 -10.53
CA PHE A 250 -18.00 9.52 -11.57
C PHE A 250 -19.29 9.28 -12.36
N CYS A 251 -20.45 9.30 -11.69
CA CYS A 251 -21.77 9.17 -12.31
C CYS A 251 -22.79 10.11 -11.64
N ASP A 252 -24.00 10.12 -12.19
CA ASP A 252 -25.04 11.06 -11.80
C ASP A 252 -25.68 10.73 -10.44
N GLU A 253 -25.30 9.63 -9.79
CA GLU A 253 -25.82 9.25 -8.47
C GLU A 253 -25.39 10.21 -7.34
N GLY A 254 -24.32 10.98 -7.53
CA GLY A 254 -23.89 12.02 -6.57
C GLY A 254 -23.67 11.49 -5.13
N CYS A 255 -23.03 10.33 -4.98
CA CYS A 255 -22.84 9.69 -3.67
C CYS A 255 -21.96 10.54 -2.73
N ALA A 256 -22.35 10.65 -1.46
CA ALA A 256 -21.51 11.24 -0.41
C ALA A 256 -20.34 10.32 -0.07
N LEU A 257 -19.12 10.87 -0.18
CA LEU A 257 -17.85 10.22 0.10
C LEU A 257 -17.28 10.77 1.41
N SER A 258 -16.75 9.89 2.24
CA SER A 258 -15.78 10.23 3.29
C SER A 258 -14.39 9.85 2.80
N LEU A 259 -13.49 10.83 2.71
CA LEU A 259 -12.15 10.69 2.17
C LEU A 259 -11.12 10.73 3.30
N GLY A 260 -10.23 9.74 3.36
CA GLY A 260 -9.01 9.83 4.15
C GLY A 260 -7.98 10.64 3.40
N ILE A 261 -7.39 11.65 4.04
CA ILE A 261 -6.41 12.57 3.45
C ILE A 261 -5.05 12.40 4.12
N GLN A 262 -3.99 12.42 3.33
CA GLN A 262 -2.61 12.46 3.79
C GLN A 262 -1.79 13.33 2.83
N GLN A 263 -1.04 14.30 3.36
CA GLN A 263 -0.21 15.20 2.55
C GLN A 263 -1.00 15.88 1.40
N GLY A 264 -2.24 16.27 1.66
CA GLY A 264 -3.12 16.91 0.67
C GLY A 264 -3.67 15.98 -0.43
N LYS A 265 -3.41 14.68 -0.35
CA LYS A 265 -3.89 13.65 -1.29
C LYS A 265 -4.95 12.76 -0.65
N VAL A 266 -5.88 12.27 -1.46
CA VAL A 266 -6.85 11.24 -1.02
C VAL A 266 -6.18 9.87 -1.00
N VAL A 267 -6.21 9.17 0.13
CA VAL A 267 -5.58 7.84 0.27
C VAL A 267 -6.58 6.68 0.25
N HIS A 268 -7.83 6.93 0.65
CA HIS A 268 -8.96 6.00 0.51
C HIS A 268 -10.29 6.75 0.53
N ALA A 269 -11.36 6.07 0.08
CA ALA A 269 -12.72 6.58 0.10
C ALA A 269 -13.69 5.59 0.75
N GLN A 270 -14.64 6.10 1.52
CA GLN A 270 -15.68 5.34 2.22
C GLN A 270 -17.05 5.95 1.97
N ALA A 271 -18.10 5.13 2.11
CA ALA A 271 -19.46 5.65 2.17
C ALA A 271 -19.66 6.40 3.49
N VAL A 272 -20.26 7.59 3.46
CA VAL A 272 -20.73 8.25 4.69
C VAL A 272 -21.87 7.45 5.34
N ASP A 273 -22.76 6.87 4.53
CA ASP A 273 -23.78 5.91 4.95
C ASP A 273 -23.19 4.48 4.94
N PRO A 274 -22.86 3.88 6.10
CA PRO A 274 -22.29 2.53 6.12
C PRO A 274 -23.28 1.46 5.62
N ASP A 275 -24.59 1.69 5.74
CA ASP A 275 -25.63 0.73 5.31
C ASP A 275 -25.82 0.71 3.79
N LYS A 276 -25.38 1.77 3.09
CA LYS A 276 -25.51 1.89 1.63
C LYS A 276 -24.14 2.11 1.02
N PRO A 277 -23.49 1.03 0.53
CA PRO A 277 -22.12 1.11 0.10
C PRO A 277 -21.93 2.01 -1.14
N LEU A 278 -20.68 2.34 -1.42
CA LEU A 278 -20.26 2.90 -2.71
C LEU A 278 -20.12 1.78 -3.75
N CYS A 279 -20.14 2.15 -5.02
CA CYS A 279 -19.71 1.26 -6.09
C CYS A 279 -18.19 1.13 -6.11
N VAL A 280 -17.67 0.20 -6.92
CA VAL A 280 -16.23 0.00 -7.09
C VAL A 280 -15.47 1.28 -7.47
N LEU A 281 -16.09 2.18 -8.26
CA LEU A 281 -15.46 3.45 -8.60
C LEU A 281 -15.35 4.36 -7.38
N GLY A 282 -16.46 4.57 -6.66
CA GLY A 282 -16.48 5.41 -5.46
C GLY A 282 -15.56 4.88 -4.36
N ARG A 283 -15.44 3.55 -4.21
CA ARG A 283 -14.60 2.93 -3.19
C ARG A 283 -13.12 2.87 -3.56
N PHE A 284 -12.80 2.28 -4.71
CA PHE A 284 -11.43 1.89 -5.07
C PHE A 284 -10.83 2.72 -6.21
N ALA A 285 -11.63 3.46 -6.99
CA ALA A 285 -11.11 4.27 -8.10
C ALA A 285 -10.79 5.71 -7.71
N VAL A 286 -11.46 6.30 -6.71
CA VAL A 286 -11.26 7.72 -6.33
C VAL A 286 -9.78 8.01 -6.06
N ALA A 287 -9.16 7.27 -5.13
CA ALA A 287 -7.77 7.54 -4.74
C ALA A 287 -6.76 7.35 -5.90
N PRO A 288 -6.72 6.23 -6.63
CA PRO A 288 -5.80 6.09 -7.76
C PRO A 288 -6.09 7.06 -8.92
N PHE A 289 -7.36 7.39 -9.18
CA PHE A 289 -7.70 8.37 -10.21
C PHE A 289 -7.31 9.80 -9.84
N MET A 290 -7.41 10.18 -8.57
CA MET A 290 -7.02 11.52 -8.14
C MET A 290 -5.49 11.68 -8.08
N ASN A 291 -4.77 10.61 -7.76
CA ASN A 291 -3.31 10.62 -7.59
C ASN A 291 -2.53 10.01 -8.76
N GLY A 292 -3.14 9.88 -9.94
CA GLY A 292 -2.46 9.31 -11.10
C GLY A 292 -1.15 10.04 -11.41
N PHE A 293 -0.11 9.27 -11.67
CA PHE A 293 1.26 9.78 -11.84
C PHE A 293 1.43 10.62 -13.11
N ASP A 294 0.58 10.39 -14.09
CA ASP A 294 0.54 11.04 -15.40
C ASP A 294 -0.35 12.29 -15.42
N ARG A 295 -0.90 12.70 -14.27
CA ARG A 295 -1.70 13.93 -14.20
C ARG A 295 -0.93 15.16 -14.65
N LEU A 296 -1.59 15.99 -15.44
CA LEU A 296 -1.09 17.29 -15.85
C LEU A 296 -1.00 18.21 -14.63
N SER A 297 0.20 18.72 -14.38
CA SER A 297 0.50 19.52 -13.18
C SER A 297 1.07 20.91 -13.51
N VAL A 298 1.53 21.14 -14.73
CA VAL A 298 2.11 22.41 -15.18
C VAL A 298 1.54 22.78 -16.56
N PRO A 299 1.24 24.05 -16.84
CA PRO A 299 0.87 24.50 -18.18
C PRO A 299 1.95 24.18 -19.20
N GLN A 300 1.52 23.82 -20.41
CA GLN A 300 2.43 23.50 -21.51
C GLN A 300 2.10 24.34 -22.73
N LEU A 301 3.14 24.83 -23.41
CA LEU A 301 3.03 25.59 -24.65
C LEU A 301 3.81 24.88 -25.73
N ARG A 302 3.21 24.77 -26.92
CA ARG A 302 3.88 24.17 -28.08
C ARG A 302 4.93 25.12 -28.65
N VAL A 303 6.15 24.62 -28.72
CA VAL A 303 7.29 25.24 -29.40
C VAL A 303 7.76 24.26 -30.47
N GLU A 304 7.59 24.64 -31.74
CA GLU A 304 7.79 23.76 -32.90
C GLU A 304 6.98 22.45 -32.73
N ASP A 305 7.65 21.31 -32.68
CA ASP A 305 7.01 19.98 -32.63
C ASP A 305 6.81 19.45 -31.21
N SER A 306 7.20 20.20 -30.16
CA SER A 306 7.19 19.72 -28.78
C SER A 306 6.41 20.62 -27.81
N LEU A 307 5.77 19.99 -26.81
CA LEU A 307 5.17 20.70 -25.68
C LEU A 307 6.21 20.94 -24.59
N ARG A 308 6.40 22.20 -24.22
CA ARG A 308 7.31 22.63 -23.15
C ARG A 308 6.50 23.07 -21.95
N GLU A 309 6.89 22.65 -20.76
CA GLU A 309 6.33 23.20 -19.52
C GLU A 309 6.72 24.67 -19.35
N VAL A 310 5.73 25.52 -19.06
CA VAL A 310 5.87 26.97 -18.97
C VAL A 310 5.16 27.54 -17.74
N SER A 311 5.35 28.84 -17.48
CA SER A 311 4.57 29.54 -16.45
C SER A 311 3.12 29.73 -16.88
N TRP A 312 2.23 29.99 -15.90
CA TRP A 312 0.84 30.35 -16.21
C TRP A 312 0.76 31.61 -17.07
N ASP A 313 1.56 32.63 -16.78
CA ASP A 313 1.55 33.89 -17.54
C ASP A 313 1.95 33.67 -19.01
N GLU A 314 2.97 32.85 -19.26
CA GLU A 314 3.41 32.52 -20.62
C GLU A 314 2.36 31.68 -21.37
N ALA A 315 1.77 30.68 -20.72
CA ALA A 315 0.71 29.87 -21.32
C ALA A 315 -0.56 30.66 -21.62
N LEU A 316 -0.99 31.53 -20.70
CA LEU A 316 -2.17 32.39 -20.85
C LEU A 316 -1.98 33.42 -21.94
N ALA A 317 -0.81 34.09 -21.99
CA ALA A 317 -0.49 35.03 -23.06
C ALA A 317 -0.47 34.32 -24.43
N GLY A 318 0.22 33.17 -24.52
CA GLY A 318 0.30 32.40 -25.76
C GLY A 318 -1.06 31.84 -26.22
N ALA A 319 -1.93 31.44 -25.29
CA ALA A 319 -3.29 31.00 -25.60
C ALA A 319 -4.19 32.16 -26.02
N GLY A 320 -4.16 33.27 -25.29
CA GLY A 320 -4.97 34.46 -25.56
C GLY A 320 -4.65 35.05 -26.94
N GLU A 321 -3.37 35.24 -27.26
CA GLU A 321 -2.94 35.76 -28.58
C GLU A 321 -3.43 34.86 -29.72
N LYS A 322 -3.29 33.53 -29.57
CA LYS A 322 -3.73 32.56 -30.57
C LYS A 322 -5.25 32.51 -30.72
N LEU A 323 -6.01 32.79 -29.67
CA LEU A 323 -7.48 32.74 -29.67
C LEU A 323 -8.15 33.98 -30.26
N LEU A 324 -7.53 35.16 -30.16
CA LEU A 324 -8.11 36.43 -30.63
C LEU A 324 -8.71 36.41 -32.05
N PRO A 325 -8.11 35.72 -33.06
CA PRO A 325 -8.67 35.67 -34.42
C PRO A 325 -9.96 34.84 -34.56
N TRP A 326 -10.29 34.01 -33.58
CA TRP A 326 -11.34 33.00 -33.68
C TRP A 326 -12.54 33.41 -32.82
N LYS A 327 -13.54 34.07 -33.41
CA LYS A 327 -14.80 34.43 -32.75
C LYS A 327 -16.01 33.97 -33.58
N GLY A 328 -17.20 34.00 -32.98
CA GLY A 328 -18.43 33.61 -33.68
C GLY A 328 -18.44 32.12 -34.05
N GLU A 329 -19.00 31.81 -35.22
CA GLU A 329 -19.14 30.44 -35.75
C GLU A 329 -17.80 29.70 -35.96
N THR A 330 -16.66 30.39 -35.88
CA THR A 330 -15.33 29.78 -36.11
C THR A 330 -14.69 29.16 -34.85
N PHE A 331 -15.25 29.45 -33.68
CA PHE A 331 -14.75 28.96 -32.39
C PHE A 331 -15.77 28.04 -31.72
N ALA A 332 -15.31 26.98 -31.06
CA ALA A 332 -16.14 26.17 -30.16
C ALA A 332 -15.43 25.88 -28.84
N LEU A 333 -16.22 25.75 -27.77
CA LEU A 333 -15.77 25.24 -26.48
C LEU A 333 -16.47 23.92 -26.21
N VAL A 334 -15.70 22.87 -25.90
CA VAL A 334 -16.22 21.54 -25.60
C VAL A 334 -15.98 21.21 -24.13
N PHE A 335 -17.00 20.77 -23.39
CA PHE A 335 -16.87 20.46 -21.96
C PHE A 335 -17.79 19.33 -21.50
N ASP A 336 -17.42 18.64 -20.42
CA ASP A 336 -18.22 17.54 -19.86
C ASP A 336 -19.47 18.07 -19.15
N SER A 337 -20.61 17.43 -19.38
CA SER A 337 -21.86 17.68 -18.66
C SER A 337 -21.77 17.44 -17.15
N ALA A 338 -20.84 16.58 -16.69
CA ALA A 338 -20.65 16.23 -15.28
C ALA A 338 -19.88 17.28 -14.45
N LEU A 339 -19.42 18.36 -15.08
CA LEU A 339 -18.75 19.46 -14.39
C LEU A 339 -19.67 20.17 -13.39
N PRO A 340 -19.11 20.81 -12.35
CA PRO A 340 -19.87 21.66 -11.43
C PRO A 340 -20.70 22.71 -12.18
N LEU A 341 -21.86 23.06 -11.64
CA LEU A 341 -22.79 24.03 -12.23
C LEU A 341 -22.13 25.39 -12.44
N GLU A 342 -21.33 25.83 -11.48
CA GLU A 342 -20.59 27.09 -11.57
C GLU A 342 -19.57 27.04 -12.71
N ASP A 343 -18.87 25.93 -12.88
CA ASP A 343 -17.91 25.76 -13.97
C ASP A 343 -18.62 25.81 -15.32
N LYS A 344 -19.73 25.09 -15.47
CA LYS A 344 -20.56 25.15 -16.69
C LYS A 344 -21.09 26.55 -16.96
N PHE A 345 -21.45 27.31 -15.94
CA PHE A 345 -21.88 28.70 -16.08
C PHE A 345 -20.78 29.59 -16.68
N TYR A 346 -19.55 29.53 -16.14
CA TYR A 346 -18.43 30.32 -16.67
C TYR A 346 -18.00 29.86 -18.06
N LEU A 347 -18.01 28.57 -18.34
CA LEU A 347 -17.65 28.04 -19.67
C LEU A 347 -18.65 28.51 -20.75
N LYS A 348 -19.95 28.49 -20.44
CA LYS A 348 -20.99 29.03 -21.33
C LYS A 348 -20.83 30.54 -21.51
N ALA A 349 -20.64 31.29 -20.41
CA ALA A 349 -20.44 32.73 -20.47
C ALA A 349 -19.17 33.13 -21.25
N PHE A 350 -18.06 32.41 -21.08
CA PHE A 350 -16.84 32.62 -21.87
C PHE A 350 -17.13 32.45 -23.36
N THR A 351 -17.80 31.36 -23.73
CA THR A 351 -18.09 31.05 -25.14
C THR A 351 -19.03 32.08 -25.77
N GLU A 352 -20.12 32.41 -25.08
CA GLU A 352 -21.18 33.26 -25.63
C GLU A 352 -20.84 34.76 -25.55
N GLN A 353 -20.18 35.22 -24.49
CA GLN A 353 -19.97 36.65 -24.23
C GLN A 353 -18.56 37.12 -24.61
N VAL A 354 -17.52 36.32 -24.34
CA VAL A 354 -16.12 36.69 -24.66
C VAL A 354 -15.79 36.30 -26.11
N MET A 355 -16.08 35.06 -26.48
CA MET A 355 -15.79 34.52 -27.81
C MET A 355 -16.91 34.78 -28.82
N GLN A 356 -18.07 35.26 -28.36
CA GLN A 356 -19.24 35.59 -29.19
C GLN A 356 -19.71 34.40 -30.05
N SER A 357 -19.44 33.18 -29.60
CA SER A 357 -19.74 31.94 -30.32
C SER A 357 -21.02 31.30 -29.77
N PRO A 358 -21.89 30.74 -30.63
CA PRO A 358 -23.01 29.92 -30.19
C PRO A 358 -22.62 28.48 -29.84
N HIS A 359 -21.34 28.09 -29.98
CA HIS A 359 -20.88 26.71 -29.89
C HIS A 359 -20.30 26.35 -28.52
N ALA A 360 -21.11 26.50 -27.46
CA ALA A 360 -20.82 25.92 -26.15
C ALA A 360 -21.31 24.45 -26.13
N LEU A 361 -20.45 23.53 -26.56
CA LEU A 361 -20.81 22.14 -26.82
C LEU A 361 -20.64 21.28 -25.56
N GLU A 362 -21.77 20.89 -24.97
CA GLU A 362 -21.81 20.02 -23.78
C GLU A 362 -21.74 18.54 -24.19
N ALA A 363 -20.66 17.86 -23.79
CA ALA A 363 -20.45 16.43 -24.01
C ALA A 363 -21.29 15.64 -23.00
N VAL A 364 -22.37 15.04 -23.48
CA VAL A 364 -23.27 14.22 -22.67
C VAL A 364 -22.83 12.75 -22.75
N PRO A 365 -22.47 12.11 -21.62
CA PRO A 365 -22.04 10.72 -21.62
C PRO A 365 -23.19 9.74 -21.82
N ASP A 366 -22.90 8.60 -22.45
CA ASP A 366 -23.77 7.44 -22.45
C ASP A 366 -23.79 6.72 -21.08
N SER A 367 -24.49 5.60 -20.98
CA SER A 367 -24.59 4.82 -19.74
C SER A 367 -23.24 4.29 -19.23
N LYS A 368 -22.25 4.17 -20.11
CA LYS A 368 -20.87 3.77 -19.78
C LYS A 368 -19.94 4.96 -19.58
N GLY A 369 -20.45 6.19 -19.64
CA GLY A 369 -19.67 7.40 -19.42
C GLY A 369 -18.97 7.92 -20.68
N LYS A 370 -19.14 7.25 -21.83
CA LYS A 370 -18.45 7.63 -23.05
C LYS A 370 -19.23 8.76 -23.71
N ALA A 371 -18.53 9.85 -24.00
CA ALA A 371 -19.11 11.00 -24.68
C ALA A 371 -18.28 11.31 -25.93
N LYS A 372 -18.95 11.76 -26.99
CA LYS A 372 -18.32 12.33 -28.18
C LYS A 372 -19.08 13.59 -28.58
N VAL A 373 -18.37 14.55 -29.13
CA VAL A 373 -18.92 15.79 -29.67
C VAL A 373 -18.49 15.90 -31.13
N VAL A 374 -19.46 16.17 -32.00
CA VAL A 374 -19.22 16.45 -33.42
C VAL A 374 -19.10 17.96 -33.56
N LEU A 375 -18.04 18.44 -34.20
CA LEU A 375 -17.82 19.86 -34.38
C LEU A 375 -18.73 20.43 -35.48
N PRO A 376 -19.41 21.57 -35.25
CA PRO A 376 -20.16 22.27 -36.29
C PRO A 376 -19.29 22.65 -37.49
N HIS A 377 -19.89 22.66 -38.68
CA HIS A 377 -19.18 23.04 -39.90
C HIS A 377 -18.71 24.50 -39.83
N GLY A 378 -17.42 24.74 -40.08
CA GLY A 378 -16.81 26.07 -40.06
C GLY A 378 -16.02 26.39 -38.79
N VAL A 379 -16.11 25.55 -37.77
CA VAL A 379 -15.24 25.63 -36.58
C VAL A 379 -13.80 25.32 -36.97
N LYS A 380 -12.89 26.23 -36.61
CA LYS A 380 -11.45 26.16 -36.91
C LYS A 380 -10.58 26.18 -35.66
N ALA A 381 -11.09 26.74 -34.56
CA ALA A 381 -10.42 26.78 -33.28
C ALA A 381 -11.29 26.16 -32.19
N VAL A 382 -10.68 25.33 -31.33
CA VAL A 382 -11.39 24.69 -30.23
C VAL A 382 -10.63 24.81 -28.91
N LEU A 383 -11.36 25.16 -27.85
CA LEU A 383 -10.95 24.95 -26.46
C LEU A 383 -11.68 23.70 -25.93
N SER A 384 -10.96 22.60 -25.72
CA SER A 384 -11.56 21.33 -25.27
C SER A 384 -11.18 21.02 -23.83
N LEU A 385 -12.19 20.79 -23.00
CA LEU A 385 -12.07 20.37 -21.61
C LEU A 385 -12.20 18.85 -21.50
N GLY A 386 -11.13 18.11 -21.75
CA GLY A 386 -11.18 16.66 -21.91
C GLY A 386 -11.07 16.24 -23.38
N SER A 387 -11.19 14.94 -23.64
CA SER A 387 -10.99 14.34 -24.96
C SER A 387 -12.27 13.79 -25.55
N PHE A 388 -13.11 14.68 -26.06
CA PHE A 388 -14.43 14.35 -26.62
C PHE A 388 -14.51 14.47 -28.15
N ILE A 389 -13.47 15.00 -28.77
CA ILE A 389 -13.38 15.22 -30.22
C ILE A 389 -12.63 14.05 -30.82
N ASP A 390 -13.06 13.59 -31.99
CA ASP A 390 -12.35 12.55 -32.73
C ASP A 390 -10.98 13.09 -33.19
N PRO A 391 -9.86 12.37 -32.98
CA PRO A 391 -8.54 12.82 -33.44
C PRO A 391 -8.51 13.17 -34.93
N ALA A 392 -9.28 12.47 -35.77
CA ALA A 392 -9.36 12.77 -37.20
C ALA A 392 -10.06 14.12 -37.49
N GLU A 393 -11.08 14.50 -36.72
CA GLU A 393 -11.69 15.84 -36.81
C GLU A 393 -10.74 16.91 -36.29
N ALA A 394 -9.98 16.58 -35.23
CA ALA A 394 -8.99 17.49 -34.67
C ALA A 394 -7.92 17.83 -35.72
N GLU A 395 -7.55 16.93 -36.64
CA GLU A 395 -6.60 17.20 -37.74
C GLU A 395 -7.00 18.38 -38.65
N GLY A 396 -8.30 18.67 -38.77
CA GLY A 396 -8.80 19.81 -39.55
C GLY A 396 -8.70 21.17 -38.84
N LEU A 397 -8.44 21.19 -37.52
CA LEU A 397 -8.39 22.42 -36.73
C LEU A 397 -7.09 23.20 -36.97
N GLU A 398 -7.23 24.53 -37.06
CA GLU A 398 -6.11 25.48 -37.13
C GLU A 398 -5.58 25.81 -35.72
N LEU A 399 -6.42 25.70 -34.69
CA LEU A 399 -6.03 25.87 -33.29
C LEU A 399 -6.75 24.88 -32.38
N LEU A 400 -6.00 24.22 -31.51
CA LEU A 400 -6.52 23.40 -30.43
C LEU A 400 -5.86 23.79 -29.12
N ILE A 401 -6.66 24.16 -28.13
CA ILE A 401 -6.22 24.36 -26.75
C ILE A 401 -6.91 23.31 -25.89
N LEU A 402 -6.13 22.67 -25.03
CA LEU A 402 -6.66 21.68 -24.10
C LEU A 402 -6.64 22.22 -22.68
N GLN A 403 -7.71 21.91 -21.96
CA GLN A 403 -7.79 22.06 -20.52
C GLN A 403 -8.15 20.70 -19.95
N ASP A 404 -7.18 20.01 -19.36
CA ASP A 404 -7.35 18.59 -19.05
C ASP A 404 -6.60 18.21 -17.78
N VAL A 405 -6.96 17.04 -17.27
CA VAL A 405 -6.45 16.47 -16.02
C VAL A 405 -5.35 15.46 -16.32
N TYR A 406 -5.50 14.75 -17.43
CA TYR A 406 -4.60 13.69 -17.89
C TYR A 406 -4.21 13.94 -19.35
N PRO A 407 -3.01 13.53 -19.79
CA PRO A 407 -2.69 13.48 -21.21
C PRO A 407 -3.67 12.56 -21.94
N GLY A 408 -3.94 12.87 -23.22
CA GLY A 408 -4.90 12.13 -24.03
C GLY A 408 -4.59 12.21 -25.50
N ALA A 409 -5.41 11.56 -26.32
CA ALA A 409 -5.19 11.45 -27.76
C ALA A 409 -5.04 12.81 -28.48
N LEU A 410 -5.64 13.88 -27.93
CA LEU A 410 -5.59 15.22 -28.52
C LEU A 410 -4.32 16.01 -28.15
N ILE A 411 -3.52 15.54 -27.18
CA ILE A 411 -2.41 16.33 -26.62
C ILE A 411 -1.32 16.62 -27.65
N GLU A 412 -1.07 15.68 -28.56
CA GLU A 412 -0.04 15.82 -29.60
C GLU A 412 -0.34 16.93 -30.60
N LYS A 413 -1.61 17.34 -30.74
CA LYS A 413 -2.02 18.46 -31.60
C LYS A 413 -2.23 19.77 -30.83
N ALA A 414 -2.33 19.72 -29.51
CA ALA A 414 -2.60 20.90 -28.69
C ALA A 414 -1.49 21.96 -28.84
N SER A 415 -1.90 23.20 -29.09
CA SER A 415 -1.01 24.37 -29.10
C SER A 415 -0.66 24.83 -27.69
N VAL A 416 -1.60 24.68 -26.76
CA VAL A 416 -1.47 24.99 -25.33
C VAL A 416 -2.23 23.93 -24.56
N VAL A 417 -1.70 23.50 -23.42
CA VAL A 417 -2.34 22.57 -22.49
C VAL A 417 -2.36 23.20 -21.11
N PHE A 418 -3.55 23.33 -20.53
CA PHE A 418 -3.76 23.83 -19.17
C PHE A 418 -4.10 22.67 -18.22
N PRO A 419 -3.37 22.52 -17.10
CA PRO A 419 -3.65 21.50 -16.10
C PRO A 419 -4.89 21.87 -15.28
N ALA A 420 -5.90 21.01 -15.30
CA ALA A 420 -7.16 21.20 -14.57
C ALA A 420 -7.20 20.41 -13.25
N ALA A 421 -7.85 21.01 -12.25
CA ALA A 421 -8.20 20.37 -10.98
C ALA A 421 -9.45 19.48 -11.12
N MET A 422 -9.65 18.57 -10.16
CA MET A 422 -10.74 17.59 -10.17
C MET A 422 -11.66 17.66 -8.95
N PHE A 423 -12.70 16.83 -8.91
CA PHE A 423 -13.84 16.99 -8.00
C PHE A 423 -13.54 16.90 -6.50
N THR A 424 -12.41 16.32 -6.10
CA THR A 424 -11.96 16.37 -4.69
C THR A 424 -11.09 17.60 -4.39
N GLU A 425 -10.75 18.40 -5.40
CA GLU A 425 -9.81 19.54 -5.35
C GLU A 425 -10.51 20.89 -5.55
N VAL A 426 -11.78 20.86 -5.94
CA VAL A 426 -12.59 22.05 -6.23
C VAL A 426 -13.85 22.06 -5.39
N ALA A 427 -14.33 23.26 -5.09
CA ALA A 427 -15.62 23.47 -4.45
C ALA A 427 -16.64 23.98 -5.48
N GLY A 428 -17.88 23.49 -5.38
CA GLY A 428 -18.96 23.86 -6.29
C GLY A 428 -20.22 23.06 -6.02
N THR A 429 -21.13 23.08 -6.98
CA THR A 429 -22.43 22.41 -6.88
C THR A 429 -22.61 21.47 -8.07
N THR A 430 -23.05 20.24 -7.81
CA THR A 430 -23.48 19.30 -8.85
C THR A 430 -24.94 18.94 -8.67
N VAL A 431 -25.54 18.27 -9.66
CA VAL A 431 -26.93 17.80 -9.59
C VAL A 431 -26.92 16.30 -9.74
N ASP A 432 -27.60 15.61 -8.83
CA ASP A 432 -27.74 14.16 -8.91
C ASP A 432 -28.86 13.72 -9.87
N ALA A 433 -28.99 12.42 -10.07
CA ALA A 433 -29.96 11.79 -10.96
C ALA A 433 -31.43 12.09 -10.57
N SER A 434 -31.68 12.55 -9.34
CA SER A 434 -33.01 12.98 -8.87
C SER A 434 -33.29 14.47 -9.14
N GLY A 435 -32.32 15.20 -9.69
CA GLY A 435 -32.40 16.65 -9.88
C GLY A 435 -32.05 17.44 -8.61
N THR A 436 -31.48 16.80 -7.58
CA THR A 436 -31.16 17.47 -6.32
C THR A 436 -29.75 18.04 -6.36
N ALA A 437 -29.59 19.29 -5.95
CA ALA A 437 -28.30 19.94 -5.82
C ALA A 437 -27.45 19.30 -4.70
N ARG A 438 -26.16 19.06 -4.97
CA ARG A 438 -25.19 18.46 -4.06
C ARG A 438 -23.93 19.32 -3.98
N PRO A 439 -23.38 19.55 -2.77
CA PRO A 439 -22.13 20.27 -2.64
C PRO A 439 -20.95 19.40 -3.05
N LEU A 440 -19.98 20.01 -3.71
CA LEU A 440 -18.60 19.56 -3.80
C LEU A 440 -17.78 20.39 -2.83
N PHE A 441 -17.05 19.71 -1.96
CA PHE A 441 -16.09 20.32 -1.06
C PHE A 441 -14.68 19.99 -1.54
N ALA A 442 -13.83 21.02 -1.60
CA ALA A 442 -12.41 20.87 -1.86
C ALA A 442 -11.74 20.21 -0.65
N ALA A 443 -11.42 18.92 -0.79
CA ALA A 443 -10.83 18.07 0.24
C ALA A 443 -9.31 17.87 0.06
N THR A 444 -8.81 18.06 -1.16
CA THR A 444 -7.43 17.75 -1.56
C THR A 444 -6.82 18.91 -2.36
N VAL A 445 -5.51 18.88 -2.54
CA VAL A 445 -4.77 19.93 -3.26
C VAL A 445 -4.53 19.49 -4.71
N PRO A 446 -4.84 20.34 -5.71
CA PRO A 446 -4.49 20.06 -7.10
C PRO A 446 -2.99 19.79 -7.30
N PRO A 447 -2.60 18.89 -8.22
CA PRO A 447 -1.20 18.59 -8.46
C PRO A 447 -0.48 19.78 -9.10
N GLY A 448 0.71 20.08 -8.57
CA GLY A 448 1.57 21.15 -9.07
C GLY A 448 0.88 22.51 -9.05
N LYS A 449 0.57 23.03 -10.24
CA LYS A 449 -0.04 24.34 -10.48
C LYS A 449 -1.43 24.22 -11.13
N ALA A 450 -2.06 23.06 -11.10
CA ALA A 450 -3.39 22.86 -11.66
C ALA A 450 -4.42 23.81 -11.03
N ARG A 451 -5.39 24.28 -11.82
CA ARG A 451 -6.45 25.22 -11.41
C ARG A 451 -7.84 24.67 -11.74
N SER A 452 -8.88 25.15 -11.05
CA SER A 452 -10.27 24.77 -11.37
C SER A 452 -10.64 25.16 -12.80
N ASP A 453 -11.58 24.44 -13.40
CA ASP A 453 -11.91 24.63 -14.81
C ASP A 453 -12.40 26.07 -15.10
N ARG A 454 -13.20 26.65 -14.18
CA ARG A 454 -13.66 28.05 -14.27
C ARG A 454 -12.53 29.07 -14.16
N GLN A 455 -11.55 28.84 -13.27
CA GLN A 455 -10.47 29.80 -13.05
C GLN A 455 -9.63 29.95 -14.32
N ILE A 456 -9.39 28.84 -15.03
CA ILE A 456 -8.59 28.82 -16.26
C ILE A 456 -9.23 29.70 -17.33
N VAL A 457 -10.55 29.58 -17.56
CA VAL A 457 -11.23 30.41 -18.57
C VAL A 457 -11.38 31.87 -18.14
N MET A 458 -11.50 32.14 -16.84
CA MET A 458 -11.49 33.52 -16.32
C MET A 458 -10.12 34.18 -16.52
N ASP A 459 -9.04 33.47 -16.19
CA ASP A 459 -7.67 33.94 -16.39
C ASP A 459 -7.37 34.16 -17.88
N LEU A 460 -7.87 33.26 -18.74
CA LEU A 460 -7.73 33.36 -20.19
C LEU A 460 -8.48 34.57 -20.76
N ALA A 461 -9.71 34.83 -20.29
CA ALA A 461 -10.44 36.04 -20.66
C ALA A 461 -9.67 37.31 -20.24
N GLY A 462 -9.11 37.33 -19.03
CA GLY A 462 -8.26 38.42 -18.56
C GLY A 462 -7.02 38.64 -19.43
N ALA A 463 -6.36 37.56 -19.87
CA ALA A 463 -5.24 37.61 -20.80
C ALA A 463 -5.63 38.11 -22.21
N MET A 464 -6.91 37.94 -22.59
CA MET A 464 -7.51 38.52 -23.80
C MET A 464 -8.02 39.96 -23.58
N HIS A 465 -7.76 40.57 -22.42
CA HIS A 465 -8.20 41.89 -22.00
C HIS A 465 -9.73 42.06 -21.90
N GLU A 466 -10.43 40.99 -21.54
CA GLU A 466 -11.89 40.94 -21.37
C GLU A 466 -12.24 40.81 -19.87
N THR A 467 -13.12 41.69 -19.36
CA THR A 467 -13.50 41.73 -17.94
C THR A 467 -14.90 41.19 -17.66
N VAL A 468 -15.60 40.71 -18.69
CA VAL A 468 -17.01 40.29 -18.58
C VAL A 468 -17.20 39.19 -17.52
N LEU A 469 -16.27 38.25 -17.42
CA LEU A 469 -16.39 37.12 -16.49
C LEU A 469 -16.13 37.52 -15.04
N SER A 470 -15.22 38.47 -14.77
CA SER A 470 -15.00 38.98 -13.40
C SER A 470 -16.24 39.71 -12.88
N ASP A 471 -16.94 40.44 -13.74
CA ASP A 471 -18.17 41.14 -13.36
C ASP A 471 -19.33 40.18 -13.06
N LEU A 472 -19.32 38.98 -13.66
CA LEU A 472 -20.29 37.92 -13.39
C LEU A 472 -20.03 37.20 -12.07
N GLU A 473 -18.78 37.17 -11.60
CA GLU A 473 -18.41 36.49 -10.35
C GLU A 473 -19.07 37.13 -9.13
N GLU A 474 -19.04 38.47 -9.05
CA GLU A 474 -19.72 39.20 -7.98
C GLU A 474 -21.24 38.94 -7.97
N LYS A 475 -21.84 38.87 -9.17
CA LYS A 475 -23.29 38.61 -9.34
C LYS A 475 -23.65 37.17 -8.95
N LEU A 476 -22.86 36.19 -9.39
CA LEU A 476 -23.08 34.79 -9.07
C LEU A 476 -22.93 34.54 -7.56
N ALA A 477 -21.92 35.13 -6.92
CA ALA A 477 -21.73 35.05 -5.48
C ALA A 477 -22.93 35.61 -4.71
N ALA A 478 -23.55 36.70 -5.19
CA ALA A 478 -24.77 37.25 -4.61
C ALA A 478 -25.99 36.32 -4.82
N SER A 479 -26.13 35.73 -6.01
CA SER A 479 -27.22 34.79 -6.33
C SER A 479 -27.16 33.48 -5.54
N LEU A 480 -25.95 32.93 -5.34
CA LEU A 480 -25.74 31.71 -4.56
C LEU A 480 -26.08 31.93 -3.07
N LYS A 481 -25.70 33.08 -2.50
CA LYS A 481 -26.11 33.46 -1.13
C LYS A 481 -27.63 33.50 -0.92
N ALA A 482 -28.39 33.76 -1.98
CA ALA A 482 -29.86 33.85 -1.92
C ALA A 482 -30.57 32.48 -2.03
N THR A 483 -29.90 31.44 -2.55
CA THR A 483 -30.52 30.13 -2.84
C THR A 483 -30.32 29.08 -1.74
N GLY A 484 -29.51 29.40 -0.71
CA GLY A 484 -29.19 28.50 0.40
C GLY A 484 -28.16 27.44 0.01
N ASP A 485 -27.34 27.01 0.96
CA ASP A 485 -26.24 26.08 0.66
C ASP A 485 -26.75 24.65 0.41
N PRO A 486 -26.30 23.99 -0.68
CA PRO A 486 -26.66 22.60 -0.93
C PRO A 486 -26.14 21.71 0.20
N VAL A 487 -26.97 20.77 0.65
CA VAL A 487 -26.64 19.87 1.76
C VAL A 487 -26.15 18.53 1.20
N LEU A 488 -25.02 18.07 1.73
CA LEU A 488 -24.50 16.74 1.41
C LEU A 488 -25.50 15.68 1.90
N GLN A 489 -25.95 14.80 1.01
CA GLN A 489 -26.83 13.71 1.42
C GLN A 489 -26.01 12.56 2.00
N CYS A 490 -25.81 12.63 3.31
CA CYS A 490 -25.10 11.60 4.05
C CYS A 490 -25.88 10.28 4.07
N ILE A 491 -27.22 10.31 4.14
CA ILE A 491 -28.07 9.10 4.22
C ILE A 491 -28.85 8.92 2.92
N ARG A 492 -28.61 7.80 2.22
CA ARG A 492 -29.29 7.48 0.95
C ARG A 492 -30.60 6.72 1.20
N LYS A 493 -31.52 6.71 0.24
CA LYS A 493 -32.74 5.87 0.31
C LYS A 493 -32.48 4.48 -0.25
N THR A 494 -31.75 4.42 -1.36
CA THR A 494 -31.44 3.20 -2.11
C THR A 494 -29.94 3.05 -2.31
N VAL A 495 -29.48 1.82 -2.53
CA VAL A 495 -28.11 1.53 -2.95
C VAL A 495 -27.96 1.93 -4.42
N PRO A 496 -26.87 2.62 -4.82
CA PRO A 496 -26.64 2.95 -6.22
C PRO A 496 -26.62 1.71 -7.11
N PRO A 497 -27.17 1.74 -8.34
CA PRO A 497 -27.20 0.57 -9.22
C PRO A 497 -25.82 -0.07 -9.44
N ALA A 498 -24.79 0.76 -9.70
CA ALA A 498 -23.41 0.30 -9.88
C ALA A 498 -22.75 -0.28 -8.60
N ALA A 499 -23.33 -0.04 -7.43
CA ALA A 499 -22.89 -0.66 -6.17
C ALA A 499 -23.56 -2.02 -5.93
N ALA A 500 -24.75 -2.24 -6.50
CA ALA A 500 -25.42 -3.53 -6.50
C ALA A 500 -24.88 -4.45 -7.62
N ASP A 501 -24.54 -3.88 -8.77
CA ASP A 501 -23.99 -4.59 -9.93
C ASP A 501 -22.81 -3.79 -10.52
N PRO A 502 -21.55 -4.22 -10.31
CA PRO A 502 -20.37 -3.54 -10.85
C PRO A 502 -20.32 -3.44 -12.38
N SER A 503 -21.12 -4.21 -13.13
CA SER A 503 -21.19 -4.10 -14.59
C SER A 503 -21.88 -2.81 -15.05
N LEU A 504 -22.74 -2.23 -14.22
CA LEU A 504 -23.46 -0.97 -14.47
C LEU A 504 -22.62 0.28 -14.20
N ARG A 505 -21.36 0.13 -13.79
CA ARG A 505 -20.45 1.25 -13.62
C ARG A 505 -20.14 1.92 -14.96
N ARG A 506 -19.73 3.19 -14.91
CA ARG A 506 -19.10 3.85 -16.05
C ARG A 506 -17.68 3.34 -16.24
N ASP A 507 -17.28 3.16 -17.48
CA ASP A 507 -15.91 2.79 -17.87
C ASP A 507 -15.14 4.03 -18.40
N TRP A 508 -15.86 5.12 -18.67
CA TRP A 508 -15.30 6.38 -19.12
C TRP A 508 -15.67 7.54 -18.20
N PHE A 509 -14.76 8.50 -18.06
CA PHE A 509 -14.99 9.74 -17.31
C PHE A 509 -14.11 10.87 -17.87
N ARG A 510 -14.67 12.06 -18.15
CA ARG A 510 -13.99 13.17 -18.85
C ARG A 510 -13.26 12.75 -20.14
N GLY A 511 -13.81 11.80 -20.90
CA GLY A 511 -13.19 11.29 -22.14
C GLY A 511 -11.97 10.38 -21.92
N ARG A 512 -11.80 9.84 -20.70
CA ARG A 512 -10.73 8.90 -20.34
C ARG A 512 -11.29 7.52 -20.03
N TYR A 513 -10.61 6.49 -20.51
CA TYR A 513 -10.93 5.10 -20.19
C TYR A 513 -10.37 4.75 -18.80
N LEU A 514 -11.26 4.59 -17.81
CA LEU A 514 -10.88 4.35 -16.42
C LEU A 514 -10.08 3.06 -16.22
N PRO A 515 -10.41 1.92 -16.86
CA PRO A 515 -9.58 0.71 -16.74
C PRO A 515 -8.18 0.85 -17.35
N GLY A 516 -7.97 1.83 -18.24
CA GLY A 516 -6.64 2.20 -18.73
C GLY A 516 -5.77 2.82 -17.62
N LEU A 517 -6.38 3.60 -16.74
CA LEU A 517 -5.73 4.32 -15.63
C LEU A 517 -5.68 3.50 -14.33
N ILE A 518 -6.68 2.64 -14.11
CA ILE A 518 -6.84 1.86 -12.88
C ILE A 518 -6.91 0.37 -13.25
N GLY A 519 -5.77 -0.31 -13.17
CA GLY A 519 -5.62 -1.69 -13.65
C GLY A 519 -6.61 -2.69 -13.04
N GLY A 520 -7.02 -2.51 -11.77
CA GLY A 520 -8.00 -3.39 -11.12
C GLY A 520 -9.38 -3.42 -11.80
N LEU A 521 -9.78 -2.35 -12.52
CA LEU A 521 -11.05 -2.33 -13.23
C LEU A 521 -11.06 -3.24 -14.46
N ARG A 522 -9.90 -3.55 -15.05
CA ARG A 522 -9.80 -4.46 -16.22
C ARG A 522 -10.28 -5.87 -15.88
N SER A 523 -10.06 -6.32 -14.64
CA SER A 523 -10.53 -7.63 -14.17
C SER A 523 -12.06 -7.71 -14.02
N LEU A 524 -12.77 -6.58 -14.12
CA LEU A 524 -14.23 -6.50 -14.08
C LEU A 524 -14.86 -6.28 -15.46
N GLU A 525 -14.08 -6.36 -16.54
CA GLU A 525 -14.58 -6.30 -17.91
C GLU A 525 -15.12 -7.66 -18.34
N ASP A 526 -16.18 -7.64 -19.15
CA ASP A 526 -16.85 -8.83 -19.70
C ASP A 526 -16.07 -9.43 -20.89
N GLY A 527 -14.73 -9.48 -20.83
CA GLY A 527 -13.88 -10.07 -21.86
C GLY A 527 -14.06 -9.53 -23.30
N SER A 528 -14.88 -8.50 -23.50
CA SER A 528 -15.34 -8.04 -24.83
C SER A 528 -14.53 -6.86 -25.38
N SER A 529 -13.64 -6.27 -24.59
CA SER A 529 -12.99 -4.99 -24.90
C SER A 529 -11.46 -4.99 -24.79
N PHE A 530 -10.83 -6.15 -24.54
CA PHE A 530 -9.37 -6.23 -24.42
C PHE A 530 -8.78 -7.36 -25.27
N GLU A 531 -8.33 -7.03 -26.48
CA GLU A 531 -7.29 -7.78 -27.20
C GLU A 531 -5.91 -7.36 -26.68
N GLU A 532 -5.58 -7.68 -25.43
CA GLU A 532 -4.17 -7.82 -25.07
C GLU A 532 -3.93 -9.31 -24.91
N LYS A 533 -3.32 -9.90 -25.96
CA LYS A 533 -2.78 -11.25 -25.87
C LYS A 533 -1.90 -11.26 -24.63
N PRO A 534 -2.16 -12.11 -23.61
CA PRO A 534 -1.17 -12.33 -22.56
C PRO A 534 0.15 -12.59 -23.28
N ALA A 535 1.21 -11.86 -22.90
CA ALA A 535 2.54 -12.13 -23.39
C ALA A 535 2.70 -13.65 -23.28
N PRO A 536 2.97 -14.37 -24.39
CA PRO A 536 3.01 -15.81 -24.33
C PRO A 536 3.97 -16.16 -23.21
N LEU A 537 3.46 -16.89 -22.21
CA LEU A 537 4.33 -17.59 -21.27
C LEU A 537 5.40 -18.23 -22.14
N PRO A 538 6.70 -17.97 -21.90
CA PRO A 538 7.75 -18.51 -22.73
C PRO A 538 7.47 -20.00 -22.86
N SER A 539 7.15 -20.44 -24.09
CA SER A 539 6.84 -21.83 -24.35
C SER A 539 7.98 -22.64 -23.77
N ASP A 540 7.65 -23.65 -22.97
CA ASP A 540 8.60 -24.55 -22.33
C ASP A 540 9.24 -25.51 -23.36
N ASN A 541 9.74 -24.92 -24.46
CA ASN A 541 10.49 -25.54 -25.53
C ASN A 541 12.00 -25.42 -25.23
N ARG A 542 12.39 -25.68 -23.98
CA ARG A 542 13.80 -25.68 -23.60
C ARG A 542 14.23 -27.09 -23.26
N ASP A 543 15.15 -27.60 -24.08
CA ASP A 543 15.83 -28.86 -23.85
C ASP A 543 16.55 -28.80 -22.48
N PRO A 544 16.20 -29.66 -21.50
CA PRO A 544 16.87 -29.71 -20.20
C PRO A 544 18.37 -30.03 -20.31
N ALA A 545 18.84 -30.51 -21.46
CA ALA A 545 20.25 -30.82 -21.73
C ALA A 545 21.05 -29.65 -22.33
N ALA A 546 20.43 -28.50 -22.64
CA ALA A 546 21.14 -27.33 -23.15
C ALA A 546 21.96 -26.63 -22.05
N PRO A 547 23.17 -26.12 -22.36
CA PRO A 547 23.98 -25.39 -21.39
C PRO A 547 23.24 -24.14 -20.89
N PRO A 548 23.41 -23.75 -19.62
CA PRO A 548 22.67 -22.65 -19.05
C PRO A 548 23.01 -21.32 -19.72
N GLN A 549 21.99 -20.50 -19.95
CA GLN A 549 22.16 -19.16 -20.51
C GLN A 549 22.68 -18.20 -19.44
N LEU A 550 23.38 -17.14 -19.87
CA LEU A 550 23.85 -16.11 -18.94
C LEU A 550 22.68 -15.51 -18.15
N PHE A 551 22.86 -15.43 -16.83
CA PHE A 551 21.87 -14.93 -15.86
C PHE A 551 20.60 -15.75 -15.75
N GLN A 552 20.63 -17.00 -16.21
CA GLN A 552 19.55 -17.95 -16.01
C GLN A 552 19.41 -18.33 -14.54
N ILE A 553 18.18 -18.41 -14.06
CA ILE A 553 17.83 -18.99 -12.76
C ILE A 553 17.96 -20.50 -12.88
N ILE A 554 18.96 -21.07 -12.20
CA ILE A 554 19.19 -22.51 -12.13
C ILE A 554 18.24 -23.15 -11.12
N ARG A 555 18.11 -22.52 -9.94
CA ARG A 555 17.25 -22.99 -8.86
C ARG A 555 16.65 -21.80 -8.15
N LYS A 556 15.41 -21.94 -7.69
CA LYS A 556 14.77 -20.97 -6.83
C LYS A 556 13.87 -21.66 -5.80
N ARG A 557 13.91 -21.18 -4.55
CA ARG A 557 13.00 -21.61 -3.48
C ARG A 557 12.69 -20.45 -2.53
N GLU A 558 11.45 -20.35 -2.05
CA GLU A 558 11.12 -19.48 -0.90
C GLU A 558 11.62 -20.18 0.37
N VAL A 559 12.67 -19.64 1.00
CA VAL A 559 13.32 -20.26 2.17
C VAL A 559 12.68 -19.82 3.48
N ALA A 560 12.07 -18.65 3.49
CA ALA A 560 11.23 -18.11 4.57
C ALA A 560 10.27 -17.10 3.95
N PRO A 561 9.12 -16.76 4.59
CA PRO A 561 8.21 -15.75 4.07
C PRO A 561 8.92 -14.48 3.57
N ASN A 562 8.68 -14.13 2.30
CA ASN A 562 9.30 -13.04 1.53
C ASN A 562 10.77 -13.24 1.12
N ASN A 563 11.46 -14.25 1.60
CA ASN A 563 12.88 -14.48 1.31
C ASN A 563 13.03 -15.63 0.32
N HIS A 564 13.56 -15.31 -0.85
CA HIS A 564 13.76 -16.26 -1.95
C HIS A 564 15.25 -16.49 -2.16
N GLU A 565 15.68 -17.74 -2.00
CA GLU A 565 16.98 -18.17 -2.51
C GLU A 565 16.86 -18.29 -4.03
N ILE A 566 17.74 -17.60 -4.75
CA ILE A 566 17.83 -17.66 -6.20
C ILE A 566 19.28 -17.96 -6.58
N VAL A 567 19.47 -19.06 -7.29
CA VAL A 567 20.76 -19.48 -7.83
C VAL A 567 20.80 -19.08 -9.30
N PHE A 568 21.71 -18.17 -9.65
CA PHE A 568 21.90 -17.69 -11.02
C PHE A 568 23.15 -18.30 -11.65
N TYR A 569 23.10 -18.55 -12.94
CA TYR A 569 24.28 -18.82 -13.74
C TYR A 569 24.99 -17.50 -14.10
N ALA A 570 26.12 -17.24 -13.45
CA ALA A 570 26.92 -16.01 -13.61
C ALA A 570 28.42 -16.33 -13.49
N PRO A 571 29.01 -17.05 -14.48
CA PRO A 571 30.34 -17.65 -14.35
C PRO A 571 31.47 -16.63 -14.13
N SER A 572 31.37 -15.45 -14.76
CA SER A 572 32.35 -14.39 -14.58
C SER A 572 32.36 -13.80 -13.16
N VAL A 573 31.19 -13.77 -12.52
CA VAL A 573 31.02 -13.31 -11.14
C VAL A 573 31.56 -14.38 -10.19
N ALA A 574 31.09 -15.62 -10.33
CA ALA A 574 31.43 -16.74 -9.46
C ALA A 574 32.95 -16.97 -9.34
N LYS A 575 33.70 -16.81 -10.44
CA LYS A 575 35.17 -16.98 -10.45
C LYS A 575 35.94 -15.93 -9.65
N LYS A 576 35.34 -14.77 -9.37
CA LYS A 576 35.99 -13.62 -8.73
C LYS A 576 35.37 -13.25 -7.39
N ALA A 577 34.25 -13.88 -7.03
CA ALA A 577 33.50 -13.57 -5.83
C ALA A 577 34.34 -13.81 -4.57
N GLN A 578 34.25 -12.89 -3.63
CA GLN A 578 34.86 -12.96 -2.31
C GLN A 578 33.81 -12.64 -1.24
N ALA A 579 34.07 -13.09 -0.01
CA ALA A 579 33.19 -12.85 1.12
C ALA A 579 32.97 -11.35 1.34
N GLY A 580 31.73 -10.98 1.68
CA GLY A 580 31.33 -9.60 1.89
C GLY A 580 31.00 -8.77 0.64
N GLN A 581 31.11 -9.34 -0.56
CA GLN A 581 30.77 -8.64 -1.80
C GLN A 581 29.29 -8.80 -2.19
N PHE A 582 28.85 -7.99 -3.16
CA PHE A 582 27.49 -8.01 -3.68
C PHE A 582 27.46 -7.93 -5.21
N VAL A 583 26.27 -8.07 -5.80
CA VAL A 583 26.00 -7.88 -7.23
C VAL A 583 24.85 -6.90 -7.42
N ILE A 584 24.82 -6.21 -8.55
CA ILE A 584 23.63 -5.46 -9.01
C ILE A 584 22.83 -6.38 -9.93
N VAL A 585 21.54 -6.53 -9.68
CA VAL A 585 20.62 -7.35 -10.50
C VAL A 585 19.50 -6.47 -11.07
N MET A 586 19.19 -6.65 -12.35
CA MET A 586 17.99 -6.15 -13.01
C MET A 586 17.16 -7.35 -13.48
N ALA A 587 15.91 -7.45 -13.01
CA ALA A 587 15.01 -8.56 -13.40
C ALA A 587 14.69 -8.53 -14.90
N ASP A 588 14.32 -7.35 -15.42
CA ASP A 588 14.09 -7.06 -16.84
C ASP A 588 14.71 -5.70 -17.23
N GLU A 589 14.65 -5.31 -18.51
CA GLU A 589 15.29 -4.07 -18.99
C GLU A 589 14.71 -2.77 -18.38
N LYS A 590 13.53 -2.83 -17.77
CA LYS A 590 12.85 -1.71 -17.12
C LYS A 590 12.93 -1.75 -15.59
N SER A 591 13.58 -2.76 -15.04
CA SER A 591 13.70 -2.95 -13.60
C SER A 591 14.76 -2.03 -13.00
N GLU A 592 14.62 -1.73 -11.72
CA GLU A 592 15.63 -0.98 -10.99
C GLU A 592 16.92 -1.82 -10.89
N ARG A 593 18.04 -1.11 -10.74
CA ARG A 593 19.32 -1.73 -10.40
C ARG A 593 19.38 -1.91 -8.90
N VAL A 594 19.24 -3.15 -8.43
CA VAL A 594 19.17 -3.43 -6.99
C VAL A 594 20.40 -4.22 -6.53
N PRO A 595 21.10 -3.79 -5.47
CA PRO A 595 22.21 -4.54 -4.89
C PRO A 595 21.71 -5.75 -4.09
N TYR A 596 22.33 -6.91 -4.29
CA TYR A 596 22.10 -8.13 -3.52
C TYR A 596 23.43 -8.75 -3.10
N THR A 597 23.54 -9.07 -1.80
CA THR A 597 24.73 -9.71 -1.23
C THR A 597 24.94 -11.09 -1.84
N LEU A 598 26.20 -11.44 -2.11
CA LEU A 598 26.59 -12.78 -2.51
C LEU A 598 26.57 -13.69 -1.27
N CYS A 599 25.62 -14.62 -1.20
CA CYS A 599 25.47 -15.53 -0.06
C CYS A 599 26.38 -16.77 -0.19
N ASP A 600 26.51 -17.29 -1.41
CA ASP A 600 27.41 -18.40 -1.74
C ASP A 600 27.69 -18.42 -3.26
N TRP A 601 28.68 -19.20 -3.72
CA TRP A 601 28.95 -19.38 -5.14
C TRP A 601 29.73 -20.68 -5.42
N ASP A 602 29.66 -21.14 -6.65
CA ASP A 602 30.43 -22.26 -7.17
C ASP A 602 31.17 -21.82 -8.43
N ALA A 603 32.50 -21.73 -8.35
CA ALA A 603 33.34 -21.28 -9.45
C ALA A 603 33.44 -22.30 -10.60
N GLU A 604 33.25 -23.60 -10.33
CA GLU A 604 33.28 -24.67 -11.33
C GLU A 604 31.94 -24.76 -12.05
N ALA A 605 30.83 -24.75 -11.31
CA ALA A 605 29.48 -24.71 -11.89
C ALA A 605 29.13 -23.35 -12.50
N GLY A 606 29.87 -22.29 -12.14
CA GLY A 606 29.66 -20.93 -12.61
C GLY A 606 28.41 -20.27 -12.03
N THR A 607 27.99 -20.67 -10.84
CA THR A 607 26.75 -20.21 -10.21
C THR A 607 27.00 -19.31 -9.02
N ILE A 608 26.06 -18.39 -8.78
CA ILE A 608 26.02 -17.54 -7.58
C ILE A 608 24.67 -17.73 -6.89
N THR A 609 24.68 -17.67 -5.56
CA THR A 609 23.48 -17.80 -4.72
C THR A 609 23.19 -16.47 -4.05
N LEU A 610 21.97 -15.98 -4.23
CA LEU A 610 21.45 -14.77 -3.62
C LEU A 610 20.23 -15.09 -2.77
N VAL A 611 20.04 -14.37 -1.67
CA VAL A 611 18.77 -14.33 -0.94
C VAL A 611 18.10 -12.98 -1.18
N VAL A 612 16.98 -13.00 -1.89
CA VAL A 612 16.22 -11.82 -2.28
C VAL A 612 14.99 -11.68 -1.40
N GLN A 613 14.84 -10.54 -0.73
CA GLN A 613 13.63 -10.21 0.00
C GLN A 613 12.62 -9.47 -0.89
N GLU A 614 11.37 -9.95 -0.98
CA GLU A 614 10.27 -9.24 -1.64
C GLU A 614 9.87 -7.99 -0.83
N LYS A 615 10.39 -6.83 -1.24
CA LYS A 615 10.13 -5.53 -0.59
C LYS A 615 9.48 -4.50 -1.53
N GLY A 616 9.93 -4.45 -2.78
CA GLY A 616 9.47 -3.49 -3.80
C GLY A 616 9.22 -4.12 -5.17
N ARG A 617 9.00 -3.28 -6.18
CA ARG A 617 8.60 -3.69 -7.54
C ARG A 617 9.62 -4.65 -8.18
N SER A 618 10.90 -4.29 -8.18
CA SER A 618 11.94 -5.09 -8.82
C SER A 618 12.21 -6.41 -8.11
N SER A 619 12.24 -6.41 -6.77
CA SER A 619 12.35 -7.66 -5.98
C SER A 619 11.13 -8.57 -6.16
N ARG A 620 9.94 -8.00 -6.36
CA ARG A 620 8.73 -8.77 -6.63
C ARG A 620 8.79 -9.45 -7.99
N LYS A 621 9.29 -8.77 -9.03
CA LYS A 621 9.54 -9.41 -10.34
C LYS A 621 10.45 -10.62 -10.18
N LEU A 622 11.59 -10.47 -9.47
CA LEU A 622 12.48 -11.60 -9.17
C LEU A 622 11.78 -12.71 -8.36
N ALA A 623 10.92 -12.34 -7.40
CA ALA A 623 10.12 -13.28 -6.60
C ALA A 623 9.03 -14.00 -7.41
N LEU A 624 8.63 -13.48 -8.58
CA LEU A 624 7.67 -14.13 -9.48
C LEU A 624 8.33 -14.96 -10.59
N MET A 625 9.58 -14.65 -10.96
CA MET A 625 10.31 -15.43 -11.96
C MET A 625 10.48 -16.91 -11.57
N GLN A 626 10.56 -17.81 -12.54
CA GLN A 626 10.69 -19.25 -12.34
C GLN A 626 12.08 -19.75 -12.73
N ALA A 627 12.41 -20.96 -12.26
CA ALA A 627 13.62 -21.65 -12.72
C ALA A 627 13.59 -21.79 -14.25
N GLY A 628 14.73 -21.54 -14.88
CA GLY A 628 14.89 -21.49 -16.31
C GLY A 628 14.79 -20.09 -16.91
N GLU A 629 14.12 -19.12 -16.28
CA GLU A 629 14.08 -17.72 -16.77
C GLU A 629 15.39 -16.98 -16.54
N CYS A 630 15.64 -15.90 -17.30
CA CYS A 630 16.88 -15.12 -17.20
C CYS A 630 16.60 -13.72 -16.68
N ALA A 631 17.44 -13.24 -15.76
CA ALA A 631 17.48 -11.82 -15.43
C ALA A 631 18.10 -11.03 -16.60
N ALA A 632 17.67 -9.80 -16.84
CA ALA A 632 18.24 -8.97 -17.89
C ALA A 632 19.76 -8.76 -17.69
N HIS A 633 20.16 -8.39 -16.47
CA HIS A 633 21.57 -8.13 -16.16
C HIS A 633 21.94 -8.50 -14.72
N ILE A 634 23.14 -9.05 -14.56
CA ILE A 634 23.83 -9.18 -13.28
C ILE A 634 25.25 -8.62 -13.42
N VAL A 635 25.61 -7.67 -12.56
CA VAL A 635 26.92 -7.02 -12.57
C VAL A 635 27.62 -7.23 -11.23
N GLY A 636 28.85 -7.78 -11.27
CA GLY A 636 29.74 -7.87 -10.13
C GLY A 636 30.86 -8.91 -10.28
N PRO A 637 31.48 -9.34 -9.17
CA PRO A 637 31.23 -8.86 -7.81
C PRO A 637 31.62 -7.38 -7.64
N LEU A 638 30.94 -6.69 -6.74
CA LEU A 638 31.14 -5.27 -6.39
C LEU A 638 31.30 -5.13 -4.87
N GLY A 639 31.77 -3.96 -4.45
CA GLY A 639 32.13 -3.69 -3.06
C GLY A 639 33.52 -4.22 -2.70
N THR A 640 34.12 -3.58 -1.70
CA THR A 640 35.33 -4.03 -1.04
C THR A 640 35.02 -5.32 -0.27
N PRO A 641 35.80 -6.40 -0.49
CA PRO A 641 35.67 -7.65 0.25
C PRO A 641 35.78 -7.44 1.76
N LEU A 642 35.16 -8.34 2.52
CA LEU A 642 35.31 -8.37 3.96
C LEU A 642 36.79 -8.53 4.35
N ASP A 643 37.24 -7.82 5.39
CA ASP A 643 38.58 -7.98 5.96
C ASP A 643 38.70 -9.35 6.65
N ILE A 644 39.46 -10.25 6.03
CA ILE A 644 39.69 -11.62 6.49
C ILE A 644 41.14 -11.77 6.96
N GLN A 645 41.32 -11.97 8.26
CA GLN A 645 42.59 -12.30 8.91
C GLN A 645 42.31 -13.30 10.05
N ASN A 646 43.35 -13.79 10.73
CA ASN A 646 43.17 -14.58 11.96
C ASN A 646 43.05 -13.64 13.17
N PHE A 647 41.82 -13.43 13.63
CA PHE A 647 41.48 -12.59 14.77
C PHE A 647 41.35 -13.37 16.08
N GLY A 648 41.11 -14.68 16.02
CA GLY A 648 40.74 -15.52 17.16
C GLY A 648 39.28 -15.99 17.04
N THR A 649 38.43 -15.59 17.99
CA THR A 649 37.00 -15.94 17.99
C THR A 649 36.17 -14.81 17.38
N VAL A 650 35.44 -15.10 16.30
CA VAL A 650 34.63 -14.12 15.56
C VAL A 650 33.15 -14.46 15.66
N ALA A 651 32.34 -13.49 16.11
CA ALA A 651 30.89 -13.61 16.18
C ALA A 651 30.19 -13.00 14.96
N LEU A 652 29.40 -13.79 14.25
CA LEU A 652 28.61 -13.38 13.09
C LEU A 652 27.14 -13.28 13.48
N LEU A 653 26.63 -12.05 13.62
CA LEU A 653 25.23 -11.78 13.99
C LEU A 653 24.42 -11.55 12.72
N GLY A 654 23.33 -12.29 12.52
CA GLY A 654 22.54 -12.20 11.30
C GLY A 654 21.05 -12.42 11.51
N GLY A 655 20.23 -11.80 10.68
CA GLY A 655 18.79 -12.02 10.65
C GLY A 655 18.15 -11.54 9.35
N CYS A 656 16.90 -11.94 9.09
CA CYS A 656 16.18 -11.58 7.86
C CYS A 656 16.96 -12.04 6.60
N TYR A 657 17.04 -11.24 5.54
CA TYR A 657 17.86 -11.55 4.35
C TYR A 657 19.38 -11.57 4.64
N GLY A 658 19.83 -10.94 5.73
CA GLY A 658 21.25 -10.75 6.01
C GLY A 658 21.98 -12.01 6.48
N ILE A 659 21.28 -12.94 7.14
CA ILE A 659 21.88 -14.18 7.65
C ILE A 659 22.48 -15.04 6.53
N GLY A 660 21.93 -15.01 5.32
CA GLY A 660 22.46 -15.75 4.17
C GLY A 660 23.90 -15.36 3.80
N ALA A 661 24.31 -14.11 4.05
CA ALA A 661 25.69 -13.66 3.79
C ALA A 661 26.72 -14.35 4.69
N HIS A 662 26.31 -14.85 5.86
CA HIS A 662 27.22 -15.47 6.81
C HIS A 662 27.69 -16.86 6.39
N ILE A 663 27.07 -17.49 5.39
CA ILE A 663 27.63 -18.71 4.78
C ILE A 663 29.02 -18.42 4.20
N ALA A 664 29.11 -17.45 3.28
CA ALA A 664 30.38 -17.06 2.67
C ALA A 664 31.36 -16.46 3.68
N ASN A 665 30.89 -15.61 4.61
CA ASN A 665 31.76 -14.99 5.61
C ASN A 665 32.36 -16.04 6.56
N ALA A 666 31.56 -17.01 7.02
CA ALA A 666 32.04 -18.07 7.91
C ALA A 666 33.09 -18.95 7.23
N LYS A 667 32.84 -19.39 5.98
CA LYS A 667 33.81 -20.18 5.19
C LYS A 667 35.16 -19.45 5.10
N ALA A 668 35.15 -18.18 4.72
CA ALA A 668 36.38 -17.39 4.58
C ALA A 668 37.11 -17.17 5.92
N LEU A 669 36.39 -16.91 7.01
CA LEU A 669 36.99 -16.74 8.35
C LEU A 669 37.57 -18.06 8.88
N LYS A 670 36.89 -19.19 8.65
CA LYS A 670 37.37 -20.53 9.01
C LYS A 670 38.64 -20.89 8.25
N GLU A 671 38.69 -20.61 6.94
CA GLU A 671 39.88 -20.81 6.12
C GLU A 671 41.08 -19.98 6.62
N ALA A 672 40.82 -18.79 7.17
CA ALA A 672 41.84 -17.95 7.82
C ALA A 672 42.24 -18.41 9.24
N GLY A 673 41.62 -19.48 9.76
CA GLY A 673 41.96 -20.09 11.05
C GLY A 673 41.26 -19.48 12.27
N ASN A 674 40.12 -18.81 12.08
CA ASN A 674 39.29 -18.31 13.19
C ASN A 674 38.36 -19.40 13.74
N GLU A 675 37.97 -19.24 14.99
CA GLU A 675 36.79 -19.89 15.57
C GLU A 675 35.55 -19.02 15.25
N VAL A 676 34.53 -19.59 14.63
CA VAL A 676 33.38 -18.85 14.14
C VAL A 676 32.11 -19.22 14.91
N LEU A 677 31.58 -18.24 15.62
CA LEU A 677 30.27 -18.30 16.29
C LEU A 677 29.24 -17.59 15.41
N ILE A 678 28.20 -18.29 14.95
CA ILE A 678 27.07 -17.66 14.27
C ILE A 678 25.93 -17.48 15.25
N ILE A 679 25.35 -16.28 15.32
CA ILE A 679 24.14 -15.99 16.09
C ILE A 679 23.05 -15.53 15.13
N MET A 680 22.03 -16.38 14.98
CA MET A 680 20.91 -16.16 14.09
C MET A 680 19.69 -15.62 14.84
N GLU A 681 19.19 -14.47 14.40
CA GLU A 681 17.98 -13.84 14.90
C GLU A 681 16.82 -13.94 13.91
N ALA A 682 15.65 -14.31 14.43
CA ALA A 682 14.38 -14.03 13.80
C ALA A 682 13.33 -13.54 14.79
N ARG A 683 12.23 -12.99 14.24
CA ARG A 683 11.05 -12.67 15.04
C ARG A 683 10.38 -13.93 15.60
N SER A 684 10.35 -15.00 14.80
CA SER A 684 9.69 -16.26 15.10
C SER A 684 10.34 -17.41 14.30
N HIS A 685 10.12 -18.64 14.72
CA HIS A 685 10.71 -19.85 14.15
C HIS A 685 10.53 -19.98 12.63
N TYR A 686 9.36 -19.61 12.08
CA TYR A 686 9.04 -19.74 10.65
C TYR A 686 9.80 -18.76 9.75
N LEU A 687 10.57 -17.84 10.33
CA LEU A 687 11.43 -16.91 9.61
C LEU A 687 12.91 -17.34 9.63
N HIS A 688 13.25 -18.41 10.37
CA HIS A 688 14.56 -19.02 10.25
C HIS A 688 14.67 -19.84 8.96
N TYR A 689 15.79 -19.70 8.27
CA TYR A 689 16.23 -20.53 7.17
C TYR A 689 17.74 -20.78 7.29
N TYR A 690 18.26 -21.77 6.56
CA TYR A 690 19.68 -22.14 6.58
C TYR A 690 20.24 -22.64 7.93
N LEU A 691 19.41 -23.19 8.82
CA LEU A 691 19.89 -23.69 10.11
C LEU A 691 20.98 -24.76 9.94
N GLU A 692 20.77 -25.70 9.01
CA GLU A 692 21.75 -26.77 8.72
C GLU A 692 22.97 -26.23 7.98
N GLU A 693 22.74 -25.40 6.95
CA GLU A 693 23.81 -24.81 6.14
C GLU A 693 24.74 -23.91 6.96
N LEU A 694 24.20 -23.14 7.92
CA LEU A 694 24.98 -22.28 8.82
C LEU A 694 25.72 -23.10 9.88
N ALA A 695 25.08 -24.13 10.45
CA ALA A 695 25.72 -25.01 11.42
C ALA A 695 26.91 -25.77 10.80
N ALA A 696 26.84 -26.10 9.51
CA ALA A 696 27.91 -26.79 8.80
C ALA A 696 29.17 -25.95 8.58
N VAL A 697 29.05 -24.61 8.63
CA VAL A 697 30.17 -23.68 8.39
C VAL A 697 30.63 -22.94 9.66
N ALA A 698 29.97 -23.18 10.80
CA ALA A 698 30.29 -22.57 12.09
C ALA A 698 30.87 -23.59 13.07
N ASP A 699 31.65 -23.11 14.05
CA ASP A 699 32.03 -23.91 15.22
C ASP A 699 30.88 -24.02 16.23
N GLU A 700 30.07 -22.96 16.33
CA GLU A 700 28.88 -22.90 17.17
C GLU A 700 27.79 -22.07 16.46
N LEU A 701 26.54 -22.58 16.47
CA LEU A 701 25.36 -21.85 16.01
C LEU A 701 24.42 -21.60 17.19
N ILE A 702 24.18 -20.34 17.51
CA ILE A 702 23.17 -19.90 18.47
C ILE A 702 21.95 -19.37 17.71
N VAL A 703 20.78 -19.86 18.10
CA VAL A 703 19.50 -19.48 17.50
C VAL A 703 18.70 -18.66 18.52
N THR A 704 18.15 -17.53 18.08
CA THR A 704 17.31 -16.67 18.93
C THR A 704 16.00 -16.31 18.23
N THR A 705 14.88 -16.31 18.96
CA THR A 705 13.65 -15.69 18.49
C THR A 705 13.07 -14.69 19.48
N ILE A 706 12.50 -13.60 18.96
CA ILE A 706 11.89 -12.55 19.79
C ILE A 706 10.71 -13.11 20.60
N ASP A 707 9.90 -13.99 20.01
CA ASP A 707 8.77 -14.63 20.65
C ASP A 707 9.11 -15.86 21.51
N GLY A 708 10.37 -16.33 21.50
CA GLY A 708 10.80 -17.54 22.20
C GLY A 708 10.35 -18.87 21.57
N SER A 709 9.81 -18.85 20.35
CA SER A 709 9.38 -20.05 19.62
C SER A 709 10.51 -21.01 19.20
N ASN A 710 11.76 -20.53 19.06
CA ASN A 710 12.90 -21.38 18.76
C ASN A 710 14.19 -20.81 19.37
N GLY A 711 14.98 -21.67 20.02
CA GLY A 711 16.23 -21.27 20.67
C GLY A 711 16.03 -20.34 21.87
N ILE A 712 16.88 -19.32 21.99
CA ILE A 712 16.87 -18.38 23.11
C ILE A 712 15.87 -17.25 22.84
N LYS A 713 14.99 -16.96 23.80
CA LYS A 713 14.11 -15.78 23.72
C LYS A 713 14.94 -14.49 23.77
N GLY A 714 14.81 -13.65 22.73
CA GLY A 714 15.50 -12.37 22.61
C GLY A 714 16.07 -12.12 21.21
N HIS A 715 16.91 -11.10 21.11
CA HIS A 715 17.65 -10.74 19.91
C HIS A 715 19.04 -11.41 19.88
N ALA A 716 19.69 -11.43 18.71
CA ALA A 716 21.05 -11.96 18.57
C ALA A 716 22.04 -11.23 19.48
N ILE A 717 21.86 -9.92 19.67
CA ILE A 717 22.71 -9.13 20.58
C ILE A 717 22.56 -9.56 22.04
N ASP A 718 21.35 -9.96 22.47
CA ASP A 718 21.12 -10.45 23.83
C ASP A 718 21.91 -11.74 24.09
N ALA A 719 21.95 -12.63 23.10
CA ALA A 719 22.72 -13.87 23.17
C ALA A 719 24.23 -13.62 23.18
N LEU A 720 24.73 -12.69 22.34
CA LEU A 720 26.14 -12.31 22.32
C LEU A 720 26.59 -11.76 23.68
N LEU A 721 25.84 -10.82 24.24
CA LEU A 721 26.18 -10.18 25.51
C LEU A 721 26.17 -11.20 26.66
N ARG A 722 25.17 -12.10 26.71
CA ARG A 722 25.16 -13.21 27.69
C ARG A 722 26.38 -14.11 27.53
N ARG A 723 26.78 -14.43 26.30
CA ARG A 723 27.97 -15.25 26.01
C ARG A 723 29.24 -14.58 26.55
N MET A 724 29.43 -13.29 26.28
CA MET A 724 30.55 -12.52 26.82
C MET A 724 30.52 -12.44 28.37
N GLN A 725 29.35 -12.23 28.97
CA GLN A 725 29.17 -12.19 30.43
C GLN A 725 29.49 -13.52 31.10
N SER A 726 29.28 -14.65 30.42
CA SER A 726 29.69 -15.99 30.89
C SER A 726 31.19 -16.28 30.76
N GLY A 727 31.99 -15.30 30.33
CA GLY A 727 33.45 -15.40 30.23
C GLY A 727 33.97 -15.87 28.87
N ALA A 728 33.10 -16.01 27.85
CA ALA A 728 33.54 -16.31 26.50
C ALA A 728 34.30 -15.12 25.91
N ARG A 729 35.48 -15.39 25.33
CA ARG A 729 36.27 -14.39 24.61
C ARG A 729 35.72 -14.25 23.19
N ILE A 730 35.42 -13.02 22.78
CA ILE A 730 35.04 -12.66 21.41
C ILE A 730 35.98 -11.55 20.97
N ASP A 731 36.79 -11.79 19.93
CA ASP A 731 37.82 -10.87 19.46
C ASP A 731 37.28 -9.90 18.39
N ARG A 732 36.24 -10.30 17.65
CA ARG A 732 35.58 -9.46 16.64
C ARG A 732 34.12 -9.87 16.45
N ALA A 733 33.26 -8.91 16.14
CA ALA A 733 31.88 -9.18 15.73
C ALA A 733 31.54 -8.53 14.39
N ILE A 734 30.71 -9.21 13.60
CA ILE A 734 30.20 -8.73 12.32
C ILE A 734 28.69 -8.89 12.30
N THR A 735 27.96 -7.81 12.06
CA THR A 735 26.50 -7.81 11.99
C THR A 735 26.02 -7.57 10.56
N VAL A 736 25.14 -8.44 10.06
CA VAL A 736 24.54 -8.34 8.73
C VAL A 736 23.06 -8.55 8.84
N GLY A 737 22.29 -7.52 8.56
CA GLY A 737 20.84 -7.59 8.70
C GLY A 737 20.18 -6.29 8.32
N CYS A 738 18.97 -6.09 8.84
CA CYS A 738 18.28 -4.82 8.63
C CYS A 738 18.95 -3.69 9.45
N PRO A 739 18.88 -2.41 9.01
CA PRO A 739 19.57 -1.31 9.70
C PRO A 739 19.21 -1.15 11.18
N PHE A 740 17.98 -1.50 11.57
CA PHE A 740 17.57 -1.48 12.97
C PHE A 740 18.36 -2.48 13.83
N MET A 741 18.47 -3.73 13.37
CA MET A 741 19.22 -4.78 14.07
C MET A 741 20.70 -4.40 14.21
N MET A 742 21.31 -3.88 13.14
CA MET A 742 22.71 -3.48 13.14
C MET A 742 22.95 -2.25 14.04
N MET A 743 22.03 -1.29 14.04
CA MET A 743 22.05 -0.12 14.94
C MET A 743 21.94 -0.54 16.40
N VAL A 744 21.03 -1.45 16.74
CA VAL A 744 20.89 -1.97 18.10
C VAL A 744 22.16 -2.70 18.55
N ALA A 745 22.68 -3.59 17.71
CA ALA A 745 23.95 -4.29 17.99
C ALA A 745 25.11 -3.30 18.22
N SER A 746 25.21 -2.26 17.39
CA SER A 746 26.19 -1.18 17.54
C SER A 746 26.04 -0.45 18.87
N LYS A 747 24.84 0.02 19.21
CA LYS A 747 24.61 0.82 20.43
C LYS A 747 24.89 0.02 21.69
N GLU A 748 24.46 -1.24 21.75
CA GLU A 748 24.58 -2.07 22.95
C GLU A 748 25.98 -2.66 23.16
N THR A 749 26.82 -2.72 22.11
CA THR A 749 28.23 -3.15 22.23
C THR A 749 29.22 -2.02 22.41
N LYS A 750 28.80 -0.75 22.29
CA LYS A 750 29.71 0.40 22.28
C LYS A 750 30.62 0.47 23.52
N GLU A 751 30.07 0.20 24.69
CA GLU A 751 30.80 0.26 25.97
C GLU A 751 31.61 -1.01 26.29
N THR A 752 31.51 -2.07 25.47
CA THR A 752 32.21 -3.34 25.72
C THR A 752 33.63 -3.35 25.17
N GLY A 753 33.98 -2.41 24.29
CA GLY A 753 35.25 -2.36 23.58
C GLY A 753 35.43 -3.44 22.50
N LEU A 754 34.38 -4.22 22.19
CA LEU A 754 34.38 -5.24 21.14
C LEU A 754 34.42 -4.57 19.75
N PRO A 755 35.42 -4.86 18.89
CA PRO A 755 35.40 -4.39 17.51
C PRO A 755 34.18 -4.97 16.77
N MET A 756 33.26 -4.10 16.36
CA MET A 756 32.03 -4.49 15.68
C MET A 756 31.94 -3.84 14.30
N PHE A 757 31.68 -4.66 13.26
CA PHE A 757 31.51 -4.20 11.89
C PHE A 757 30.08 -4.46 11.41
N ALA A 758 29.51 -3.52 10.65
CA ALA A 758 28.17 -3.64 10.08
C ALA A 758 28.22 -3.57 8.55
N ALA A 759 27.50 -4.48 7.88
CA ALA A 759 27.33 -4.44 6.43
C ALA A 759 26.19 -3.48 6.05
N LEU A 760 26.55 -2.28 5.59
CA LEU A 760 25.59 -1.26 5.24
C LEU A 760 24.90 -1.52 3.89
N ASN A 761 23.60 -1.23 3.83
CA ASN A 761 22.79 -1.28 2.63
C ASN A 761 22.02 0.03 2.37
N PRO A 762 22.73 1.16 2.16
CA PRO A 762 22.10 2.36 1.64
C PRO A 762 21.59 2.12 0.22
N ILE A 763 20.92 3.12 -0.35
CA ILE A 763 20.52 3.09 -1.76
C ILE A 763 21.77 3.01 -2.64
N MET A 764 21.88 1.97 -3.47
CA MET A 764 22.96 1.81 -4.45
C MET A 764 22.37 1.61 -5.85
N LEU A 765 22.81 2.41 -6.81
CA LEU A 765 22.30 2.36 -8.18
C LEU A 765 23.30 1.76 -9.16
N ASP A 766 24.55 2.23 -9.13
CA ASP A 766 25.62 1.76 -10.03
C ASP A 766 26.53 0.70 -9.38
N GLY A 767 26.64 0.69 -8.06
CA GLY A 767 27.58 -0.15 -7.30
C GLY A 767 29.07 0.19 -7.51
N THR A 768 29.39 1.33 -8.13
CA THR A 768 30.75 1.80 -8.46
C THR A 768 31.09 3.16 -7.85
N GLY A 769 30.13 3.83 -7.22
CA GLY A 769 30.32 5.09 -6.49
C GLY A 769 30.14 6.36 -7.34
N MET A 770 30.04 6.24 -8.67
CA MET A 770 29.96 7.39 -9.59
C MET A 770 28.70 8.24 -9.37
N CYS A 771 27.57 7.62 -9.03
CA CYS A 771 26.29 8.31 -8.80
C CYS A 771 26.19 8.99 -7.43
N GLY A 772 27.03 8.61 -6.47
CA GLY A 772 26.98 9.11 -5.09
C GLY A 772 25.73 8.74 -4.27
N ALA A 773 24.84 7.88 -4.78
CA ALA A 773 23.64 7.45 -4.05
C ALA A 773 23.99 6.69 -2.76
N CYS A 774 25.06 5.89 -2.79
CA CYS A 774 25.50 5.02 -1.70
C CYS A 774 26.26 5.75 -0.57
N ARG A 775 26.27 7.09 -0.56
CA ARG A 775 26.99 7.88 0.45
C ARG A 775 26.42 7.65 1.85
N VAL A 776 27.32 7.60 2.82
CA VAL A 776 27.06 7.44 4.26
C VAL A 776 28.10 8.24 5.04
N THR A 777 27.75 8.74 6.21
CA THR A 777 28.72 9.34 7.14
C THR A 777 29.27 8.29 8.10
N VAL A 778 30.60 8.15 8.12
CA VAL A 778 31.34 7.29 9.05
C VAL A 778 32.47 8.11 9.64
N GLN A 779 32.53 8.18 10.97
CA GLN A 779 33.53 8.97 11.69
C GLN A 779 33.54 10.48 11.32
N GLY A 780 32.38 11.02 10.93
CA GLY A 780 32.25 12.41 10.46
C GLY A 780 32.75 12.65 9.03
N GLU A 781 33.19 11.62 8.31
CA GLU A 781 33.59 11.69 6.92
C GLU A 781 32.54 11.04 6.01
N THR A 782 32.31 11.62 4.83
CA THR A 782 31.49 10.98 3.80
C THR A 782 32.26 9.83 3.15
N LYS A 783 31.70 8.63 3.22
CA LYS A 783 32.17 7.41 2.55
C LYS A 783 31.13 6.91 1.54
N PHE A 784 31.56 6.09 0.60
CA PHE A 784 30.70 5.45 -0.40
C PHE A 784 30.59 3.96 -0.08
N ALA A 785 29.43 3.51 0.41
CA ALA A 785 29.26 2.11 0.84
C ALA A 785 29.52 1.09 -0.27
N CYS A 786 29.35 1.49 -1.53
CA CYS A 786 29.58 0.64 -2.69
C CYS A 786 31.05 0.50 -3.12
N VAL A 787 31.95 1.38 -2.64
CA VAL A 787 33.38 1.36 -2.98
C VAL A 787 34.24 1.20 -1.73
N ASP A 788 34.02 2.04 -0.72
CA ASP A 788 34.73 1.99 0.56
C ASP A 788 34.23 0.86 1.48
N GLY A 789 33.03 0.32 1.19
CA GLY A 789 32.35 -0.71 1.97
C GLY A 789 32.02 -1.98 1.16
N PRO A 790 31.07 -2.81 1.64
CA PRO A 790 29.93 -2.41 2.46
C PRO A 790 30.15 -2.50 3.98
N PHE A 791 31.28 -3.03 4.47
CA PHE A 791 31.53 -3.20 5.91
C PHE A 791 32.23 -1.98 6.51
N PHE A 792 31.63 -1.42 7.55
CA PHE A 792 32.19 -0.29 8.31
C PHE A 792 32.18 -0.59 9.80
N ASP A 793 33.04 0.09 10.57
CA ASP A 793 32.98 0.07 12.03
C ASP A 793 31.61 0.60 12.48
N ALA A 794 30.83 -0.28 13.11
CA ALA A 794 29.44 -0.02 13.47
C ALA A 794 29.30 1.16 14.44
N HIS A 795 30.28 1.35 15.33
CA HIS A 795 30.27 2.39 16.36
C HIS A 795 30.52 3.79 15.81
N GLN A 796 30.97 3.90 14.55
CA GLN A 796 31.33 5.15 13.89
C GLN A 796 30.28 5.61 12.86
N ILE A 797 29.23 4.82 12.62
CA ILE A 797 28.21 5.08 11.59
C ILE A 797 27.17 6.08 12.10
N ASP A 798 26.80 7.04 11.25
CA ASP A 798 25.60 7.86 11.44
C ASP A 798 24.35 7.07 11.03
N TRP A 799 23.71 6.46 12.04
CA TRP A 799 22.53 5.63 11.85
C TRP A 799 21.27 6.44 11.50
N ASP A 800 21.19 7.70 11.91
CA ASP A 800 20.06 8.58 11.63
C ASP A 800 20.12 9.09 10.18
N GLU A 801 21.30 9.49 9.70
CA GLU A 801 21.49 9.80 8.28
C GLU A 801 21.14 8.59 7.40
N LEU A 802 21.64 7.40 7.75
CA LEU A 802 21.37 6.19 6.98
C LEU A 802 19.85 5.89 6.91
N LYS A 803 19.14 6.07 8.03
CA LYS A 803 17.68 5.90 8.12
C LYS A 803 16.97 6.87 7.18
N ASP A 804 17.28 8.16 7.26
CA ASP A 804 16.61 9.21 6.48
C ASP A 804 16.87 9.04 4.98
N ARG A 805 18.11 8.72 4.61
CA ARG A 805 18.49 8.48 3.20
C ARG A 805 17.74 7.30 2.60
N ARG A 806 17.53 6.21 3.34
CA ARG A 806 16.78 5.04 2.86
C ARG A 806 15.30 5.33 2.63
N ASN A 807 14.75 6.33 3.31
CA ASN A 807 13.34 6.71 3.19
C ASN A 807 13.09 7.78 2.12
N ALA A 808 14.13 8.32 1.48
CA ALA A 808 14.03 9.45 0.55
C ALA A 808 13.11 9.22 -0.67
N TYR A 809 12.91 7.97 -1.09
CA TYR A 809 12.08 7.62 -2.26
C TYR A 809 10.79 6.87 -1.89
N THR A 810 10.39 6.91 -0.62
CA THR A 810 9.22 6.16 -0.14
C THR A 810 7.97 6.46 -0.98
N ASP A 811 7.70 7.73 -1.29
CA ASP A 811 6.52 8.14 -2.07
C ASP A 811 6.57 7.67 -3.53
N ALA A 812 7.72 7.77 -4.18
CA ALA A 812 7.89 7.33 -5.56
C ALA A 812 7.72 5.82 -5.69
N GLU A 813 8.32 5.06 -4.76
CA GLU A 813 8.13 3.62 -4.68
C GLU A 813 6.67 3.23 -4.41
N LEU A 814 5.96 3.97 -3.55
CA LEU A 814 4.52 3.75 -3.28
C LEU A 814 3.75 3.82 -4.60
N ASN A 815 3.87 4.93 -5.32
CA ASN A 815 3.19 5.15 -6.60
C ASN A 815 3.53 4.07 -7.63
N SER A 816 4.77 3.56 -7.63
CA SER A 816 5.19 2.50 -8.57
C SER A 816 4.47 1.16 -8.36
N LEU A 817 4.02 0.85 -7.14
CA LEU A 817 3.30 -0.38 -6.81
C LEU A 817 1.80 -0.29 -7.11
N LEU A 818 1.26 0.92 -7.27
CA LEU A 818 -0.16 1.15 -7.55
C LEU A 818 -0.51 0.85 -9.01
N THR A 819 0.49 0.81 -9.88
CA THR A 819 0.38 0.54 -11.32
C THR A 819 0.77 -0.89 -11.70
N THR A 820 1.20 -1.72 -10.74
CA THR A 820 1.49 -3.12 -11.04
C THR A 820 0.18 -3.88 -11.27
N GLU A 821 0.11 -4.60 -12.38
CA GLU A 821 -1.06 -5.42 -12.69
C GLU A 821 -1.36 -6.41 -11.54
N PRO A 822 -2.64 -6.74 -11.31
CA PRO A 822 -3.02 -7.84 -10.45
C PRO A 822 -2.21 -9.08 -10.81
N VAL A 823 -1.78 -9.86 -9.82
CA VAL A 823 -1.01 -11.07 -10.09
C VAL A 823 -1.88 -12.01 -10.92
N ALA A 824 -1.51 -12.19 -12.20
CA ALA A 824 -2.10 -13.20 -13.06
C ALA A 824 -1.99 -14.57 -12.38
N HIS A 825 -3.08 -15.32 -12.49
CA HIS A 825 -3.35 -16.59 -11.82
C HIS A 825 -2.11 -17.46 -11.54
N ALA A 826 -1.68 -17.53 -10.28
CA ALA A 826 -1.30 -18.82 -9.75
C ALA A 826 -2.62 -19.56 -9.47
N HIS A 827 -3.17 -20.21 -10.50
CA HIS A 827 -4.21 -21.20 -10.27
C HIS A 827 -3.73 -22.10 -9.14
N HIS A 828 -4.60 -22.40 -8.18
CA HIS A 828 -4.43 -23.55 -7.34
C HIS A 828 -4.21 -24.75 -8.26
N ALA A 829 -2.95 -25.09 -8.52
CA ALA A 829 -2.61 -26.42 -8.94
C ALA A 829 -3.06 -27.29 -7.78
N HIS A 830 -4.23 -27.92 -7.93
CA HIS A 830 -4.59 -29.11 -7.20
C HIS A 830 -3.62 -30.23 -7.61
N SER A 831 -2.32 -30.06 -7.36
CA SER A 831 -1.34 -31.15 -7.35
C SER A 831 -1.43 -31.81 -5.97
N GLY A 832 -2.55 -32.47 -5.74
CA GLY A 832 -2.90 -33.10 -4.47
C GLY A 832 -4.35 -33.47 -4.50
N GLY A 833 -4.65 -34.66 -5.05
CA GLY A 833 -6.00 -35.21 -5.10
C GLY A 833 -6.67 -35.11 -3.73
N CYS A 834 -7.94 -34.69 -3.73
CA CYS A 834 -8.80 -34.76 -2.57
C CYS A 834 -8.70 -36.17 -1.95
N GLY A 835 -8.12 -36.26 -0.76
CA GLY A 835 -8.09 -37.48 0.06
C GLY A 835 -9.47 -37.88 0.61
N CYS A 836 -10.55 -37.40 -0.02
CA CYS A 836 -11.91 -37.87 0.21
C CYS A 836 -12.14 -39.19 -0.55
N GLY A 837 -11.37 -40.21 -0.20
CA GLY A 837 -11.46 -41.51 -0.86
C GLY A 837 -10.30 -42.44 -0.57
N ARG A 838 -10.07 -42.76 0.71
CA ARG A 838 -9.54 -44.06 1.17
C ARG A 838 -9.83 -44.17 2.67
N SER A 839 -10.55 -45.24 2.98
CA SER A 839 -10.98 -45.77 4.29
C SER A 839 -9.92 -45.76 5.37
#